data_AF-A0AAF0CIF2-F1
#
_entry.id   AF-A0AAF0CIF2-F1
#
_cell.length_a   1.000
_cell.length_b   1.000
_cell.length_c   1.000
_cell.angle_alpha   90.00
_cell.angle_beta   90.00
_cell.angle_gamma   90.00
#
_symmetry.space_group_name_H-M   'P 1'
#
loop_
_entity.id
_entity.type
_entity.pdbx_description
1 polymer ?
#
loop_
_entity_poly.entity_id
_entity_poly.type
_entity_poly.pdbx_seq_one_letter_code
_entity_poly.pdbx_strand_id
1 'polypeptide(L)'
;MSNLLRTAFFLGTMLLGISGVRAADWIKLEAEDVTVMSDGRRSSVVEFAKDYVAFRTAAHEFFGRPGMARPKSLIILHTRGRDFRDYVATSQKNRDLFSFSTEVDGRAVSAMTRSSNWEHTFRLATEFDTIWLMRRYGWALPTWMSQGSGAVMSTAYVDRDAKVVVGKSTTLAHKWKSGHMIPWERFFNIGRGSAEYKGDKNQGAFHAQAWGLMHWLLLRDDAGPQRFQALAEELKERSWLEAVVEVGGVPIDDLNKTLRRHVRSRLPTRSFPFDAEAVERSFVITALDRAELLAAQSDVAAASGEASRADLLYFEAAGLAPNLPAVLEAGARRLRRLGEWDSAIDKYKAAIAAGTTNANAYVEVAEWRLNRSSSQMGGGIPAVMEPATAEVRRALELSPGLGEAYRLLGRLAYLAPEPDPTVLAELSQRVGPDFWGIQARFYRGLLLNRLGRTQAAVLEMEIVLSQAEAGSQTAENAQSQLQRIQLAPLRADVDQAYQDGDYEKAWALIDAWEASPANRPEHAAEILTMRHRINDRKKVVEQRALDREMRELNRLLKAKQYRYAQEKARGLLQTEHSETLQLAFTRLANQVDAIATMQLVRATNADGQWAETIELAETYLEQAPPDQKYRDQIEAGLAEARQNLANAPTSN
;
A
#
# COMPACT_ATOMS: atom_id res chain seq x y z
N MET A 1 -20.86 -11.31 102.66
CA MET A 1 -21.35 -9.93 102.86
C MET A 1 -20.30 -9.02 102.25
N SER A 2 -20.50 -8.10 101.30
CA SER A 2 -21.64 -7.55 100.54
C SER A 2 -20.98 -6.42 99.70
N ASN A 3 -20.94 -6.38 98.36
CA ASN A 3 -21.93 -5.82 97.43
C ASN A 3 -21.15 -5.64 96.09
N LEU A 4 -21.56 -6.19 94.94
CA LEU A 4 -22.46 -5.58 93.93
C LEU A 4 -22.09 -4.14 93.54
N LEU A 5 -21.56 -3.94 92.32
CA LEU A 5 -22.25 -3.25 91.20
C LEU A 5 -21.30 -2.85 90.03
N ARG A 6 -21.63 -3.40 88.85
CA ARG A 6 -21.66 -2.80 87.50
C ARG A 6 -20.53 -1.82 87.09
N THR A 7 -19.67 -2.28 86.19
CA THR A 7 -18.96 -1.43 85.23
C THR A 7 -19.44 -1.76 83.81
N ALA A 8 -20.08 -0.79 83.18
CA ALA A 8 -20.62 -0.86 81.83
C ALA A 8 -19.49 -0.80 80.78
N PHE A 9 -19.61 -1.65 79.76
CA PHE A 9 -18.79 -1.65 78.55
C PHE A 9 -19.09 -0.39 77.72
N PHE A 10 -18.12 0.52 77.59
CA PHE A 10 -18.17 1.60 76.60
C PHE A 10 -17.58 1.07 75.28
N LEU A 11 -18.46 0.74 74.34
CA LEU A 11 -18.10 0.43 72.96
C LEU A 11 -17.81 1.77 72.25
N GLY A 12 -16.56 2.21 72.27
CA GLY A 12 -16.11 3.38 71.53
C GLY A 12 -15.98 3.05 70.04
N THR A 13 -16.97 3.43 69.24
CA THR A 13 -16.94 3.38 67.78
C THR A 13 -15.90 4.38 67.27
N MET A 14 -14.69 3.91 66.96
CA MET A 14 -13.68 4.70 66.26
C MET A 14 -14.08 4.76 64.77
N LEU A 15 -14.96 5.69 64.43
CA LEU A 15 -15.18 6.15 63.06
C LEU A 15 -13.91 6.88 62.62
N LEU A 16 -12.93 6.13 62.10
CA LEU A 16 -11.91 6.68 61.22
C LEU A 16 -12.64 7.22 60.00
N GLY A 17 -12.91 8.53 60.02
CA GLY A 17 -13.34 9.29 58.86
C GLY A 17 -12.26 9.15 57.79
N ILE A 18 -12.44 8.17 56.91
CA ILE A 18 -11.90 8.24 55.56
C ILE A 18 -12.59 9.46 54.98
N SER A 19 -11.93 10.62 55.05
CA SER A 19 -12.26 11.77 54.23
C SER A 19 -12.27 11.24 52.80
N GLY A 20 -13.47 10.94 52.29
CA GLY A 20 -13.65 10.49 50.93
C GLY A 20 -12.96 11.51 50.05
N VAL A 21 -11.91 11.07 49.35
CA VAL A 21 -11.40 11.80 48.20
C VAL A 21 -12.62 11.89 47.30
N ARG A 22 -13.29 13.05 47.33
CA ARG A 22 -14.36 13.35 46.39
C ARG A 22 -13.69 13.21 45.04
N ALA A 23 -14.03 12.15 44.30
CA ALA A 23 -13.61 12.02 42.91
C ALA A 23 -13.90 13.37 42.27
N ALA A 24 -12.92 13.96 41.59
CA ALA A 24 -13.18 15.20 40.86
C ALA A 24 -14.45 14.95 40.02
N ASP A 25 -15.45 15.81 40.14
CA ASP A 25 -16.71 15.67 39.42
C ASP A 25 -16.42 15.99 37.94
N TRP A 26 -15.81 15.03 37.24
CA TRP A 26 -15.52 15.14 35.82
C TRP A 26 -16.84 15.26 35.07
N ILE A 27 -16.90 16.23 34.16
CA ILE A 27 -18.04 16.44 33.28
C ILE A 27 -17.67 16.07 31.85
N LYS A 28 -18.69 15.60 31.12
CA LYS A 28 -18.65 15.41 29.69
C LYS A 28 -19.54 16.48 29.07
N LEU A 29 -18.98 17.30 28.20
CA LEU A 29 -19.71 18.23 27.35
C LEU A 29 -19.69 17.70 25.93
N GLU A 30 -20.87 17.48 25.35
CA GLU A 30 -21.05 17.07 23.97
C GLU A 30 -21.65 18.21 23.16
N ALA A 31 -20.94 18.57 22.10
CA ALA A 31 -21.42 19.37 20.98
C ALA A 31 -21.57 18.46 19.75
N GLU A 32 -22.07 18.99 18.63
CA GLU A 32 -22.31 18.24 17.40
C GLU A 32 -21.07 17.42 16.96
N ASP A 33 -19.89 18.04 16.98
CA ASP A 33 -18.65 17.50 16.42
C ASP A 33 -17.46 17.54 17.40
N VAL A 34 -17.71 17.82 18.68
CA VAL A 34 -16.68 17.87 19.73
C VAL A 34 -17.22 17.28 21.02
N THR A 35 -16.42 16.41 21.64
CA THR A 35 -16.63 15.97 23.02
C THR A 35 -15.52 16.53 23.89
N VAL A 36 -15.86 17.16 25.00
CA VAL A 36 -14.91 17.66 25.99
C VAL A 36 -15.12 16.91 27.30
N MET A 37 -14.08 16.24 27.78
CA MET A 37 -13.99 15.63 29.10
C MET A 37 -13.15 16.55 29.98
N SER A 38 -13.66 16.99 31.13
CA SER A 38 -12.91 17.92 31.99
C SER A 38 -13.25 17.78 33.46
N ASP A 39 -12.25 18.00 34.32
CA ASP A 39 -12.37 18.24 35.77
C ASP A 39 -12.68 19.72 36.11
N GLY A 40 -12.90 20.53 35.07
CA GLY A 40 -13.17 21.97 35.18
C GLY A 40 -14.57 22.33 35.60
N ARG A 41 -14.71 23.56 36.11
CA ARG A 41 -16.03 24.14 36.38
C ARG A 41 -16.83 24.24 35.08
N ARG A 42 -18.12 23.92 35.14
CA ARG A 42 -19.06 23.95 34.01
C ARG A 42 -18.91 25.21 33.13
N SER A 43 -18.89 26.40 33.73
CA SER A 43 -18.77 27.67 33.00
C SER A 43 -17.48 27.78 32.18
N SER A 44 -16.34 27.34 32.73
CA SER A 44 -15.05 27.36 32.04
C SER A 44 -14.98 26.33 30.91
N VAL A 45 -15.65 25.18 31.07
CA VAL A 45 -15.74 24.15 30.03
C VAL A 45 -16.64 24.60 28.89
N VAL A 46 -17.75 25.28 29.20
CA VAL A 46 -18.65 25.90 28.20
C VAL A 46 -17.92 26.98 27.40
N GLU A 47 -17.21 27.90 28.06
CA GLU A 47 -16.42 28.94 27.39
C GLU A 47 -15.39 28.33 26.42
N PHE A 48 -14.63 27.33 26.89
CA PHE A 48 -13.69 26.60 26.05
C PHE A 48 -14.37 25.94 24.85
N ALA A 49 -15.49 25.26 25.07
CA ALA A 49 -16.21 24.56 24.01
C ALA A 49 -16.73 25.54 22.95
N LYS A 50 -17.18 26.74 23.34
CA LYS A 50 -17.60 27.78 22.39
C LYS A 50 -16.44 28.22 21.48
N ASP A 51 -15.28 28.52 22.06
CA ASP A 51 -14.10 28.92 21.28
C ASP A 51 -13.64 27.81 20.34
N TYR A 52 -13.67 26.55 20.81
CA TYR A 52 -13.28 25.41 20.00
C TYR A 52 -14.27 25.13 18.86
N VAL A 53 -15.58 25.22 19.11
CA VAL A 53 -16.62 25.09 18.08
C VAL A 53 -16.56 26.26 17.07
N ALA A 54 -16.23 27.47 17.52
CA ALA A 54 -15.99 28.61 16.64
C ALA A 54 -14.83 28.32 15.66
N PHE A 55 -13.68 27.90 16.19
CA PHE A 55 -12.55 27.45 15.37
C PHE A 55 -12.96 26.40 14.34
N ARG A 56 -13.68 25.35 14.76
CA ARG A 56 -14.11 24.26 13.87
C ARG A 56 -15.14 24.68 12.84
N THR A 57 -15.98 25.66 13.17
CA THR A 57 -16.90 26.28 12.22
C THR A 57 -16.11 26.96 11.10
N ALA A 58 -15.13 27.80 11.44
CA ALA A 58 -14.27 28.42 10.44
C ALA A 58 -13.44 27.37 9.64
N ALA A 59 -12.94 26.32 10.30
CA ALA A 59 -12.21 25.25 9.61
C ALA A 59 -13.10 24.49 8.60
N HIS A 60 -14.38 24.28 8.94
CA HIS A 60 -15.34 23.67 8.02
C HIS A 60 -15.65 24.58 6.82
N GLU A 61 -15.74 25.89 7.01
CA GLU A 61 -15.94 26.83 5.88
C GLU A 61 -14.80 26.77 4.85
N PHE A 62 -13.55 26.57 5.30
CA PHE A 62 -12.41 26.46 4.38
C PHE A 62 -12.23 25.06 3.79
N PHE A 63 -12.43 24.02 4.60
CA PHE A 63 -11.98 22.67 4.25
C PHE A 63 -13.09 21.62 4.25
N GLY A 64 -14.33 22.00 4.57
CA GLY A 64 -15.47 21.11 4.48
C GLY A 64 -15.66 20.62 3.05
N ARG A 65 -16.09 19.35 2.92
CA ARG A 65 -16.59 18.82 1.66
C ARG A 65 -18.12 18.94 1.63
N PRO A 66 -18.72 19.34 0.50
CA PRO A 66 -20.17 19.36 0.35
C PRO A 66 -20.79 18.01 0.74
N GLY A 67 -21.85 18.05 1.55
CA GLY A 67 -22.57 16.85 2.00
C GLY A 67 -21.86 16.03 3.08
N MET A 68 -20.70 16.46 3.58
CA MET A 68 -19.94 15.73 4.59
C MET A 68 -20.11 16.35 5.98
N ALA A 69 -20.54 15.54 6.95
CA ALA A 69 -20.62 15.96 8.35
C ALA A 69 -19.22 16.24 8.94
N ARG A 70 -19.17 17.09 9.97
CA ARG A 70 -17.93 17.45 10.67
C ARG A 70 -17.40 16.26 11.49
N PRO A 71 -16.17 15.78 11.26
CA PRO A 71 -15.63 14.61 11.98
C PRO A 71 -15.40 14.88 13.47
N LYS A 72 -15.95 14.04 14.36
CA LYS A 72 -15.90 14.27 15.81
C LYS A 72 -14.48 14.29 16.41
N SER A 73 -14.13 15.25 17.26
CA SER A 73 -12.88 15.25 18.05
C SER A 73 -13.14 15.05 19.54
N LEU A 74 -12.19 14.42 20.25
CA LEU A 74 -12.21 14.29 21.70
C LEU A 74 -11.16 15.21 22.33
N ILE A 75 -11.59 16.04 23.28
CA ILE A 75 -10.72 16.88 24.08
C ILE A 75 -10.75 16.41 25.53
N ILE A 76 -9.58 16.19 26.13
CA ILE A 76 -9.41 15.95 27.57
C ILE A 76 -8.76 17.20 28.16
N LEU A 77 -9.55 18.02 28.85
CA LEU A 77 -9.15 19.31 29.38
C LEU A 77 -8.94 19.24 30.89
N HIS A 78 -7.69 19.36 31.33
CA HIS A 78 -7.32 19.41 32.75
C HIS A 78 -7.25 20.84 33.28
N THR A 79 -7.81 21.05 34.47
CA THR A 79 -7.64 22.32 35.19
C THR A 79 -6.22 22.50 35.70
N ARG A 80 -5.54 21.42 36.07
CA ARG A 80 -4.20 21.45 36.65
C ARG A 80 -3.19 20.78 35.73
N GLY A 81 -2.08 21.46 35.49
CA GLY A 81 -1.00 20.91 34.67
C GLY A 81 -0.33 19.67 35.28
N ARG A 82 -0.41 19.45 36.60
CA ARG A 82 0.10 18.22 37.23
C ARG A 82 -0.69 17.00 36.74
N ASP A 83 -2.01 17.07 36.81
CA ASP A 83 -2.91 15.97 36.45
C ASP A 83 -2.76 15.59 34.97
N PHE A 84 -2.48 16.57 34.09
CA PHE A 84 -2.08 16.34 32.70
C PHE A 84 -0.72 15.61 32.56
N ARG A 85 0.30 16.05 33.31
CA ARG A 85 1.66 15.48 33.22
C ARG A 85 1.78 14.09 33.85
N ASP A 86 0.89 13.74 34.77
CA ASP A 86 0.92 12.44 35.46
C ASP A 86 0.56 11.24 34.54
N TYR A 87 0.14 11.47 33.29
CA TYR A 87 -0.13 10.39 32.33
C TYR A 87 0.29 10.69 30.88
N VAL A 88 0.96 11.81 30.63
CA VAL A 88 1.56 12.13 29.32
C VAL A 88 3.07 12.19 29.49
N ALA A 89 3.83 11.43 28.71
CA ALA A 89 5.30 11.44 28.80
C ALA A 89 5.85 12.86 28.63
N THR A 90 6.57 13.36 29.64
CA THR A 90 7.34 14.59 29.53
C THR A 90 8.83 14.28 29.54
N SER A 91 9.53 14.54 28.44
CA SER A 91 11.00 14.50 28.42
C SER A 91 11.58 15.73 29.13
N GLN A 92 12.85 15.67 29.58
CA GLN A 92 13.53 16.82 30.19
C GLN A 92 13.57 18.05 29.27
N LYS A 93 13.45 17.89 27.95
CA LYS A 93 13.41 18.99 26.96
C LYS A 93 12.00 19.62 26.80
N ASN A 94 10.95 19.01 27.35
CA ASN A 94 9.54 19.41 27.19
C ASN A 94 8.83 19.67 28.54
N ARG A 95 9.53 20.26 29.52
CA ARG A 95 8.93 20.60 30.83
C ARG A 95 7.73 21.55 30.75
N ASP A 96 7.61 22.29 29.65
CA ASP A 96 6.52 23.22 29.34
C ASP A 96 5.45 22.62 28.41
N LEU A 97 5.31 21.29 28.35
CA LEU A 97 4.23 20.66 27.58
C LEU A 97 2.88 20.93 28.25
N PHE A 98 2.02 21.69 27.56
CA PHE A 98 0.66 22.02 28.01
C PHE A 98 -0.43 21.36 27.18
N SER A 99 -0.05 20.65 26.10
CA SER A 99 -0.97 19.91 25.24
C SER A 99 -0.26 18.74 24.56
N PHE A 100 -0.96 17.64 24.38
CA PHE A 100 -0.58 16.50 23.56
C PHE A 100 -1.76 16.17 22.64
N SER A 101 -1.52 16.12 21.34
CA SER A 101 -2.54 15.80 20.34
C SER A 101 -2.09 14.62 19.50
N THR A 102 -2.99 13.68 19.27
CA THR A 102 -2.75 12.47 18.50
C THR A 102 -4.02 12.04 17.76
N GLU A 103 -3.92 11.01 16.94
CA GLU A 103 -5.05 10.31 16.33
C GLU A 103 -5.11 8.90 16.94
N VAL A 104 -6.25 8.52 17.52
CA VAL A 104 -6.50 7.18 18.07
C VAL A 104 -7.62 6.59 17.25
N ASP A 105 -7.32 5.51 16.50
CA ASP A 105 -8.30 4.85 15.64
C ASP A 105 -9.09 5.85 14.77
N GLY A 106 -8.37 6.76 14.10
CA GLY A 106 -8.97 7.74 13.17
C GLY A 106 -9.78 8.85 13.86
N ARG A 107 -9.81 8.90 15.20
CA ARG A 107 -10.38 10.00 15.96
C ARG A 107 -9.26 10.92 16.46
N ALA A 108 -9.36 12.22 16.20
CA ALA A 108 -8.46 13.19 16.80
C ALA A 108 -8.73 13.26 18.32
N VAL A 109 -7.66 13.10 19.10
CA VAL A 109 -7.69 13.18 20.56
C VAL A 109 -6.64 14.19 21.00
N SER A 110 -7.08 15.20 21.75
CA SER A 110 -6.19 16.20 22.34
C SER A 110 -6.36 16.24 23.84
N ALA A 111 -5.29 15.93 24.58
CA ALA A 111 -5.20 16.18 26.01
C ALA A 111 -4.47 17.51 26.23
N MET A 112 -4.99 18.38 27.10
CA MET A 112 -4.37 19.68 27.36
C MET A 112 -4.73 20.20 28.74
N THR A 113 -4.04 21.27 29.16
CA THR A 113 -4.32 21.95 30.42
C THR A 113 -4.57 23.44 30.22
N ARG A 114 -5.48 24.03 31.01
CA ARG A 114 -5.59 25.50 31.12
C ARG A 114 -4.37 26.04 31.87
N SER A 115 -3.30 26.34 31.14
CA SER A 115 -2.05 26.89 31.68
C SER A 115 -2.01 28.42 31.60
N SER A 116 -0.97 29.03 32.19
CA SER A 116 -0.66 30.45 32.01
C SER A 116 -0.33 30.83 30.57
N ASN A 117 -0.02 29.84 29.71
CA ASN A 117 0.24 30.02 28.28
C ASN A 117 -0.92 29.44 27.44
N TRP A 118 -2.15 29.77 27.83
CA TRP A 118 -3.37 29.26 27.23
C TRP A 118 -3.44 29.52 25.71
N GLU A 119 -3.14 30.74 25.27
CA GLU A 119 -3.17 31.10 23.85
C GLU A 119 -2.28 30.18 23.01
N HIS A 120 -1.05 29.92 23.47
CA HIS A 120 -0.14 29.01 22.79
C HIS A 120 -0.66 27.57 22.78
N THR A 121 -1.21 27.12 23.92
CA THR A 121 -1.76 25.76 24.10
C THR A 121 -2.94 25.52 23.15
N PHE A 122 -3.89 26.47 23.12
CA PHE A 122 -5.05 26.43 22.25
C PHE A 122 -4.67 26.48 20.78
N ARG A 123 -3.71 27.34 20.42
CA ARG A 123 -3.17 27.42 19.06
C ARG A 123 -2.55 26.10 18.60
N LEU A 124 -1.74 25.45 19.43
CA LEU A 124 -1.17 24.14 19.07
C LEU A 124 -2.26 23.08 18.89
N ALA A 125 -3.24 23.03 19.80
CA ALA A 125 -4.34 22.07 19.71
C ALA A 125 -5.17 22.24 18.42
N THR A 126 -5.48 23.49 18.06
CA THR A 126 -6.27 23.80 16.86
C THR A 126 -5.47 23.61 15.56
N GLU A 127 -4.16 23.87 15.57
CA GLU A 127 -3.26 23.54 14.45
C GLU A 127 -3.29 22.04 14.13
N PHE A 128 -3.11 21.18 15.15
CA PHE A 128 -3.18 19.74 14.97
C PHE A 128 -4.58 19.24 14.62
N ASP A 129 -5.64 19.73 15.29
CA ASP A 129 -7.01 19.32 14.93
C ASP A 129 -7.34 19.71 13.49
N THR A 130 -6.86 20.84 12.98
CA THR A 130 -7.04 21.21 11.56
C THR A 130 -6.43 20.17 10.62
N ILE A 131 -5.20 19.72 10.90
CA ILE A 131 -4.51 18.70 10.09
C ILE A 131 -5.33 17.39 10.08
N TRP A 132 -5.80 16.95 11.26
CA TRP A 132 -6.60 15.73 11.38
C TRP A 132 -8.00 15.88 10.78
N LEU A 133 -8.62 17.05 10.91
CA LEU A 133 -9.91 17.38 10.33
C LEU A 133 -9.87 17.29 8.80
N MET A 134 -8.86 17.90 8.16
CA MET A 134 -8.71 17.81 6.70
C MET A 134 -8.54 16.36 6.23
N ARG A 135 -7.72 15.56 6.93
CA ARG A 135 -7.55 14.14 6.61
C ARG A 135 -8.86 13.37 6.73
N ARG A 136 -9.68 13.67 7.74
CA ARG A 136 -10.98 13.03 8.00
C ARG A 136 -12.10 13.54 7.10
N TYR A 137 -11.94 14.72 6.49
CA TYR A 137 -12.72 15.11 5.32
C TYR A 137 -12.30 14.37 4.04
N GLY A 138 -11.30 13.48 4.12
CA GLY A 138 -10.81 12.71 2.98
C GLY A 138 -9.85 13.48 2.08
N TRP A 139 -9.34 14.64 2.51
CA TRP A 139 -8.31 15.35 1.76
C TRP A 139 -6.97 14.64 1.85
N ALA A 140 -6.46 14.24 0.68
CA ALA A 140 -5.14 13.68 0.48
C ALA A 140 -4.13 14.81 0.22
N LEU A 141 -3.56 15.40 1.27
CA LEU A 141 -2.76 16.63 1.14
C LEU A 141 -1.26 16.40 1.39
N PRO A 142 -0.38 17.11 0.66
CA PRO A 142 1.05 17.12 0.96
C PRO A 142 1.33 17.83 2.30
N THR A 143 2.53 17.58 2.86
CA THR A 143 2.94 18.08 4.18
C THR A 143 2.85 19.60 4.27
N TRP A 144 3.37 20.33 3.29
CA TRP A 144 3.34 21.80 3.31
C TRP A 144 1.93 22.38 3.35
N MET A 145 0.98 21.78 2.61
CA MET A 145 -0.39 22.28 2.51
C MET A 145 -1.15 22.04 3.81
N SER A 146 -1.01 20.84 4.39
CA SER A 146 -1.63 20.51 5.67
C SER A 146 -1.07 21.34 6.83
N GLN A 147 0.25 21.47 6.93
CA GLN A 147 0.92 22.26 7.98
C GLN A 147 0.60 23.76 7.84
N GLY A 148 0.67 24.31 6.63
CA GLY A 148 0.36 25.71 6.38
C GLY A 148 -1.09 26.05 6.71
N SER A 149 -2.03 25.18 6.35
CA SER A 149 -3.46 25.35 6.67
C SER A 149 -3.72 25.30 8.17
N GLY A 150 -3.09 24.35 8.89
CA GLY A 150 -3.15 24.30 10.35
C GLY A 150 -2.62 25.57 11.01
N ALA A 151 -1.48 26.07 10.53
CA ALA A 151 -0.88 27.30 11.05
C ALA A 151 -1.71 28.56 10.76
N VAL A 152 -2.48 28.59 9.67
CA VAL A 152 -3.43 29.68 9.39
C VAL A 152 -4.64 29.57 10.33
N MET A 153 -5.23 28.38 10.44
CA MET A 153 -6.42 28.17 11.25
C MET A 153 -6.20 28.32 12.75
N SER A 154 -4.99 28.06 13.23
CA SER A 154 -4.65 28.24 14.65
C SER A 154 -4.70 29.70 15.10
N THR A 155 -4.91 30.64 14.17
CA THR A 155 -5.16 32.06 14.45
C THR A 155 -6.64 32.41 14.66
N ALA A 156 -7.54 31.42 14.57
CA ALA A 156 -8.98 31.61 14.76
C ALA A 156 -9.31 32.11 16.17
N TYR A 157 -10.18 33.11 16.27
CA TYR A 157 -10.73 33.60 17.54
C TYR A 157 -12.12 34.20 17.32
N VAL A 158 -12.94 34.24 18.38
CA VAL A 158 -14.23 34.96 18.36
C VAL A 158 -13.99 36.43 18.70
N ASP A 159 -14.44 37.34 17.85
CA ASP A 159 -14.33 38.79 18.09
C ASP A 159 -15.51 39.35 18.92
N ARG A 160 -15.53 40.67 19.11
CA ARG A 160 -16.56 41.34 19.92
C ARG A 160 -17.95 41.34 19.28
N ASP A 161 -18.03 41.14 17.97
CA ASP A 161 -19.27 41.12 17.19
C ASP A 161 -19.80 39.69 17.00
N ALA A 162 -19.30 38.74 17.81
CA ALA A 162 -19.60 37.31 17.70
C ALA A 162 -19.31 36.74 16.30
N LYS A 163 -18.19 37.14 15.69
CA LYS A 163 -17.68 36.55 14.45
C LYS A 163 -16.44 35.74 14.72
N VAL A 164 -16.28 34.61 14.05
CA VAL A 164 -15.00 33.89 14.04
C VAL A 164 -14.09 34.57 13.02
N VAL A 165 -12.92 35.02 13.45
CA VAL A 165 -11.95 35.70 12.60
C VAL A 165 -10.69 34.84 12.47
N VAL A 166 -10.21 34.66 11.25
CA VAL A 166 -9.02 33.87 10.89
C VAL A 166 -8.02 34.72 10.10
N GLY A 167 -6.72 34.49 10.28
CA GLY A 167 -5.65 35.12 9.50
C GLY A 167 -4.85 36.18 10.24
N LYS A 168 -4.91 36.23 11.57
CA LYS A 168 -4.10 37.19 12.32
C LYS A 168 -2.60 36.93 12.14
N SER A 169 -1.80 38.00 12.20
CA SER A 169 -0.34 37.90 12.13
C SER A 169 0.20 37.06 13.28
N THR A 170 1.13 36.15 12.97
CA THR A 170 1.82 35.29 13.96
C THR A 170 3.33 35.54 13.94
N THR A 171 4.07 34.86 14.82
CA THR A 171 5.54 34.85 14.78
C THR A 171 6.10 34.26 13.48
N LEU A 172 5.33 33.42 12.76
CA LEU A 172 5.71 32.89 11.45
C LEU A 172 5.78 34.01 10.39
N ALA A 173 4.90 35.02 10.47
CA ALA A 173 4.98 36.19 9.59
C ALA A 173 6.30 36.95 9.77
N HIS A 174 6.79 37.04 11.01
CA HIS A 174 8.09 37.65 11.29
C HIS A 174 9.25 36.79 10.78
N LYS A 175 9.24 35.47 11.05
CA LYS A 175 10.25 34.53 10.55
C LYS A 175 10.32 34.51 9.02
N TRP A 176 9.17 34.62 8.34
CA TRP A 176 9.13 34.75 6.88
C TRP A 176 9.82 36.02 6.37
N LYS A 177 9.64 37.14 7.08
CA LYS A 177 10.22 38.45 6.69
C LYS A 177 11.75 38.50 6.85
N SER A 178 12.29 37.80 7.86
CA SER A 178 13.72 37.82 8.21
C SER A 178 14.49 36.57 7.79
N GLY A 179 13.80 35.49 7.40
CA GLY A 179 14.39 34.19 7.12
C GLY A 179 14.81 33.97 5.66
N HIS A 180 15.69 32.98 5.46
CA HIS A 180 15.97 32.42 4.15
C HIS A 180 14.77 31.59 3.66
N MET A 181 14.45 31.69 2.36
CA MET A 181 13.39 30.90 1.73
C MET A 181 13.96 29.61 1.15
N ILE A 182 13.24 28.52 1.33
CA ILE A 182 13.58 27.23 0.73
C ILE A 182 13.21 27.32 -0.77
N PRO A 183 14.08 26.89 -1.70
CA PRO A 183 13.75 26.82 -3.12
C PRO A 183 12.46 26.02 -3.35
N TRP A 184 11.56 26.48 -4.24
CA TRP A 184 10.22 25.87 -4.40
C TRP A 184 10.26 24.39 -4.75
N GLU A 185 11.18 23.98 -5.62
CA GLU A 185 11.37 22.58 -5.98
C GLU A 185 11.69 21.72 -4.73
N ARG A 186 12.57 22.20 -3.85
CA ARG A 186 12.87 21.52 -2.58
C ARG A 186 11.70 21.60 -1.60
N PHE A 187 11.08 22.77 -1.46
CA PHE A 187 9.96 23.01 -0.54
C PHE A 187 8.78 22.09 -0.82
N PHE A 188 8.44 21.96 -2.11
CA PHE A 188 7.67 20.89 -2.75
C PHE A 188 7.82 19.56 -2.01
N ASN A 189 9.06 19.06 -2.06
CA ASN A 189 9.51 17.72 -1.69
C ASN A 189 9.82 17.51 -0.22
N ILE A 190 9.47 18.45 0.67
CA ILE A 190 9.62 18.25 2.10
C ILE A 190 8.48 17.37 2.63
N GLY A 191 8.85 16.16 3.08
CA GLY A 191 7.97 15.22 3.77
C GLY A 191 8.25 15.17 5.27
N ARG A 192 7.47 14.36 6.00
CA ARG A 192 7.65 14.14 7.45
C ARG A 192 9.02 13.52 7.80
N GLY A 193 9.64 12.85 6.83
CA GLY A 193 10.96 12.23 6.94
C GLY A 193 12.13 13.22 6.85
N SER A 194 11.91 14.41 6.26
CA SER A 194 12.97 15.36 5.90
C SER A 194 13.57 16.08 7.12
N ALA A 195 14.86 16.43 7.04
CA ALA A 195 15.56 17.16 8.11
C ALA A 195 14.94 18.54 8.37
N GLU A 196 14.47 19.20 7.31
CA GLU A 196 13.76 20.48 7.37
C GLU A 196 12.42 20.39 8.09
N TYR A 197 11.86 19.19 8.28
CA TYR A 197 10.65 18.98 9.08
C TYR A 197 10.99 18.55 10.52
N LYS A 198 11.99 17.69 10.71
CA LYS A 198 12.32 17.03 12.00
C LYS A 198 13.03 17.91 13.05
N GLY A 199 13.63 19.04 12.66
CA GLY A 199 14.07 20.07 13.63
C GLY A 199 15.56 20.42 13.67
N ASP A 200 16.40 19.91 12.76
CA ASP A 200 17.85 20.15 12.83
C ASP A 200 18.26 21.54 12.28
N LYS A 201 17.78 21.87 11.07
CA LYS A 201 18.02 23.16 10.38
C LYS A 201 16.82 23.48 9.50
N ASN A 202 16.46 24.76 9.37
CA ASN A 202 15.38 25.26 8.49
C ASN A 202 13.93 24.87 8.85
N GLN A 203 13.65 24.18 9.96
CA GLN A 203 12.27 23.90 10.39
C GLN A 203 11.43 25.18 10.50
N GLY A 204 11.99 26.23 11.11
CA GLY A 204 11.34 27.53 11.16
C GLY A 204 11.05 28.14 9.78
N ALA A 205 11.92 27.90 8.78
CA ALA A 205 11.73 28.38 7.42
C ALA A 205 10.64 27.60 6.68
N PHE A 206 10.62 26.28 6.81
CA PHE A 206 9.57 25.43 6.23
C PHE A 206 8.17 25.83 6.73
N HIS A 207 7.95 25.90 8.05
CA HIS A 207 6.65 26.27 8.59
C HIS A 207 6.26 27.72 8.25
N ALA A 208 7.22 28.65 8.22
CA ALA A 208 6.95 30.02 7.78
C ALA A 208 6.54 30.08 6.29
N GLN A 209 7.15 29.25 5.43
CA GLN A 209 6.84 29.15 4.01
C GLN A 209 5.50 28.50 3.72
N ALA A 210 5.21 27.39 4.40
CA ALA A 210 3.91 26.74 4.38
C ALA A 210 2.79 27.68 4.82
N TRP A 211 2.98 28.39 5.95
CA TRP A 211 2.04 29.39 6.42
C TRP A 211 1.86 30.53 5.41
N GLY A 212 2.95 31.09 4.86
CA GLY A 212 2.87 32.22 3.93
C GLY A 212 2.11 31.88 2.64
N LEU A 213 2.36 30.69 2.08
CA LEU A 213 1.66 30.20 0.90
C LEU A 213 0.18 29.95 1.19
N MET A 214 -0.15 29.21 2.26
CA MET A 214 -1.54 28.90 2.59
C MET A 214 -2.33 30.13 3.04
N HIS A 215 -1.71 31.07 3.76
CA HIS A 215 -2.35 32.33 4.11
C HIS A 215 -2.71 33.13 2.87
N TRP A 216 -1.84 33.16 1.85
CA TRP A 216 -2.16 33.82 0.59
C TRP A 216 -3.28 33.10 -0.16
N LEU A 217 -3.19 31.78 -0.33
CA LEU A 217 -4.21 31.00 -1.05
C LEU A 217 -5.60 31.09 -0.40
N LEU A 218 -5.67 30.99 0.93
CA LEU A 218 -6.93 30.97 1.67
C LEU A 218 -7.54 32.36 1.86
N LEU A 219 -6.71 33.39 2.07
CA LEU A 219 -7.20 34.67 2.61
C LEU A 219 -7.04 35.88 1.68
N ARG A 220 -6.42 35.75 0.50
CA ARG A 220 -6.22 36.89 -0.41
C ARG A 220 -7.51 37.52 -0.94
N ASP A 221 -8.61 36.76 -1.00
CA ASP A 221 -9.94 37.19 -1.45
C ASP A 221 -11.01 36.18 -0.99
N ASP A 222 -12.24 36.32 -1.50
CA ASP A 222 -13.39 35.49 -1.13
C ASP A 222 -13.40 34.05 -1.67
N ALA A 223 -12.55 33.72 -2.64
CA ALA A 223 -12.48 32.40 -3.28
C ALA A 223 -11.53 31.40 -2.59
N GLY A 224 -11.14 31.66 -1.34
CA GLY A 224 -10.23 30.82 -0.54
C GLY A 224 -10.63 29.34 -0.48
N PRO A 225 -11.86 29.00 -0.03
CA PRO A 225 -12.33 27.61 0.02
C PRO A 225 -12.30 26.92 -1.35
N GLN A 226 -12.75 27.62 -2.41
CA GLN A 226 -12.76 27.09 -3.77
C GLN A 226 -11.35 26.83 -4.29
N ARG A 227 -10.39 27.72 -4.00
CA ARG A 227 -8.97 27.50 -4.34
C ARG A 227 -8.35 26.36 -3.57
N PHE A 228 -8.67 26.20 -2.29
CA PHE A 228 -8.19 25.06 -1.52
C PHE A 228 -8.66 23.74 -2.15
N GLN A 229 -9.96 23.66 -2.47
CA GLN A 229 -10.54 22.48 -3.12
C GLN A 229 -9.92 22.24 -4.51
N ALA A 230 -9.84 23.27 -5.36
CA ALA A 230 -9.22 23.17 -6.68
C ALA A 230 -7.77 22.69 -6.60
N LEU A 231 -6.99 23.23 -5.66
CA LEU A 231 -5.60 22.81 -5.45
C LEU A 231 -5.53 21.35 -4.99
N ALA A 232 -6.38 20.94 -4.06
CA ALA A 232 -6.43 19.54 -3.60
C ALA A 232 -6.81 18.56 -4.72
N GLU A 233 -7.68 18.97 -5.65
CA GLU A 233 -8.06 18.19 -6.82
C GLU A 233 -6.93 18.13 -7.87
N GLU A 234 -6.29 19.25 -8.19
CA GLU A 234 -5.17 19.29 -9.14
C GLU A 234 -3.96 18.46 -8.66
N LEU A 235 -3.70 18.44 -7.35
CA LEU A 235 -2.64 17.64 -6.73
C LEU A 235 -2.85 16.12 -6.88
N LYS A 236 -4.04 15.66 -7.31
CA LYS A 236 -4.26 14.24 -7.59
C LYS A 236 -3.53 13.82 -8.87
N GLU A 237 -3.50 14.68 -9.88
CA GLU A 237 -3.10 14.32 -11.25
C GLU A 237 -1.84 15.06 -11.74
N ARG A 238 -1.45 16.16 -11.10
CA ARG A 238 -0.30 16.99 -11.53
C ARG A 238 0.84 17.00 -10.53
N SER A 239 2.01 17.46 -10.99
CA SER A 239 3.08 17.83 -10.08
C SER A 239 2.65 18.99 -9.17
N TRP A 240 3.26 19.07 -8.00
CA TRP A 240 2.85 20.06 -6.99
C TRP A 240 3.08 21.51 -7.45
N LEU A 241 4.15 21.74 -8.21
CA LEU A 241 4.48 23.06 -8.73
C LEU A 241 3.46 23.51 -9.76
N GLU A 242 3.11 22.65 -10.71
CA GLU A 242 2.10 22.94 -11.74
C GLU A 242 0.74 23.21 -11.10
N ALA A 243 0.31 22.40 -10.13
CA ALA A 243 -0.96 22.60 -9.43
C ALA A 243 -1.02 23.96 -8.70
N VAL A 244 0.08 24.37 -8.06
CA VAL A 244 0.15 25.67 -7.36
C VAL A 244 0.16 26.84 -8.34
N VAL A 245 0.86 26.73 -9.48
CA VAL A 245 0.88 27.78 -10.51
C VAL A 245 -0.50 27.94 -11.16
N GLU A 246 -1.13 26.82 -11.52
CA GLU A 246 -2.47 26.76 -12.11
C GLU A 246 -3.51 27.43 -11.19
N VAL A 247 -3.65 26.94 -9.97
CA VAL A 247 -4.69 27.43 -9.03
C VAL A 247 -4.33 28.80 -8.44
N GLY A 248 -3.03 29.04 -8.26
CA GLY A 248 -2.51 30.31 -7.78
C GLY A 248 -2.68 31.44 -8.79
N GLY A 249 -2.66 31.12 -10.09
CA GLY A 249 -2.69 32.09 -11.19
C GLY A 249 -1.43 32.96 -11.25
N VAL A 250 -0.30 32.45 -10.76
CA VAL A 250 0.98 33.19 -10.66
C VAL A 250 2.11 32.31 -11.20
N PRO A 251 2.86 32.78 -12.21
CA PRO A 251 4.05 32.07 -12.69
C PRO A 251 5.04 31.81 -11.56
N ILE A 252 5.75 30.68 -11.63
CA ILE A 252 6.66 30.26 -10.56
C ILE A 252 7.74 31.31 -10.26
N ASP A 253 8.25 32.00 -11.29
CA ASP A 253 9.26 33.05 -11.18
C ASP A 253 8.77 34.27 -10.39
N ASP A 254 7.45 34.52 -10.40
CA ASP A 254 6.80 35.62 -9.70
C ASP A 254 6.26 35.23 -8.32
N LEU A 255 6.18 33.93 -8.00
CA LEU A 255 5.57 33.44 -6.76
C LEU A 255 6.27 34.00 -5.52
N ASN A 256 7.60 34.02 -5.51
CA ASN A 256 8.39 34.59 -4.41
C ASN A 256 8.09 36.07 -4.17
N LYS A 257 8.06 36.85 -5.25
CA LYS A 257 7.77 38.28 -5.19
C LYS A 257 6.34 38.53 -4.70
N THR A 258 5.40 37.72 -5.16
CA THR A 258 3.99 37.77 -4.78
C THR A 258 3.79 37.49 -3.29
N LEU A 259 4.32 36.37 -2.78
CA LEU A 259 4.17 36.01 -1.36
C LEU A 259 4.91 36.98 -0.43
N ARG A 260 6.08 37.50 -0.83
CA ARG A 260 6.77 38.55 -0.06
C ARG A 260 5.94 39.83 0.03
N ARG A 261 5.29 40.24 -1.06
CA ARG A 261 4.39 41.40 -1.07
C ARG A 261 3.21 41.16 -0.14
N HIS A 262 2.57 39.99 -0.26
CA HIS A 262 1.45 39.58 0.59
C HIS A 262 1.79 39.67 2.08
N VAL A 263 2.88 39.03 2.51
CA VAL A 263 3.26 38.98 3.94
C VAL A 263 3.77 40.32 4.48
N ARG A 264 4.32 41.20 3.62
CA ARG A 264 4.76 42.55 4.00
C ARG A 264 3.62 43.56 4.07
N SER A 265 2.52 43.32 3.36
CA SER A 265 1.32 44.15 3.41
C SER A 265 0.53 43.96 4.71
N ARG A 266 -0.56 44.71 4.87
CA ARG A 266 -1.56 44.43 5.91
C ARG A 266 -2.20 43.07 5.60
N LEU A 267 -1.93 42.07 6.44
CA LEU A 267 -2.44 40.72 6.23
C LEU A 267 -3.97 40.72 6.21
N PRO A 268 -4.61 40.15 5.17
CA PRO A 268 -6.05 40.03 5.13
C PRO A 268 -6.53 39.00 6.16
N THR A 269 -7.70 39.25 6.73
CA THR A 269 -8.39 38.34 7.64
C THR A 269 -9.75 37.98 7.05
N ARG A 270 -10.25 36.79 7.35
CA ARG A 270 -11.61 36.36 7.04
C ARG A 270 -12.45 36.31 8.30
N SER A 271 -13.72 36.65 8.19
CA SER A 271 -14.67 36.66 9.29
C SER A 271 -15.91 35.86 8.90
N PHE A 272 -16.39 35.01 9.80
CA PHE A 272 -17.59 34.20 9.60
C PHE A 272 -18.61 34.49 10.69
N PRO A 273 -19.92 34.53 10.38
CA PRO A 273 -20.96 34.62 11.40
C PRO A 273 -20.85 33.46 12.40
N PHE A 274 -21.04 33.74 13.69
CA PHE A 274 -21.01 32.72 14.73
C PHE A 274 -22.04 33.00 15.82
N ASP A 275 -23.08 32.17 15.89
CA ASP A 275 -24.08 32.28 16.95
C ASP A 275 -23.62 31.51 18.19
N ALA A 276 -22.85 32.20 19.03
CA ALA A 276 -22.31 31.64 20.26
C ALA A 276 -23.40 31.18 21.25
N GLU A 277 -24.57 31.82 21.24
CA GLU A 277 -25.70 31.48 22.12
C GLU A 277 -26.46 30.26 21.62
N ALA A 278 -26.68 30.13 20.31
CA ALA A 278 -27.24 28.91 19.73
C ALA A 278 -26.32 27.71 19.95
N VAL A 279 -25.00 27.88 19.78
CA VAL A 279 -24.01 26.83 20.06
C VAL A 279 -24.08 26.42 21.52
N GLU A 280 -24.09 27.36 22.47
CA GLU A 280 -24.17 27.05 23.89
C GLU A 280 -25.46 26.31 24.27
N ARG A 281 -26.60 26.69 23.68
CA ARG A 281 -27.88 25.99 23.87
C ARG A 281 -27.89 24.56 23.33
N SER A 282 -27.01 24.24 22.38
CA SER A 282 -26.87 22.88 21.82
C SER A 282 -26.06 21.93 22.70
N PHE A 283 -25.34 22.44 23.71
CA PHE A 283 -24.46 21.62 24.53
C PHE A 283 -25.24 20.68 25.46
N VAL A 284 -24.87 19.40 25.42
CA VAL A 284 -25.32 18.40 26.39
C VAL A 284 -24.21 18.19 27.40
N ILE A 285 -24.49 18.45 28.68
CA ILE A 285 -23.50 18.33 29.76
C ILE A 285 -23.97 17.29 30.76
N THR A 286 -23.18 16.23 30.92
CA THR A 286 -23.47 15.12 31.84
C THR A 286 -22.29 14.87 32.78
N ALA A 287 -22.53 14.09 33.85
CA ALA A 287 -21.44 13.48 34.60
C ALA A 287 -20.70 12.50 33.68
N LEU A 288 -19.36 12.48 33.74
CA LEU A 288 -18.54 11.58 32.95
C LEU A 288 -18.41 10.22 33.64
N ASP A 289 -18.62 9.13 32.90
CA ASP A 289 -18.31 7.79 33.37
C ASP A 289 -16.79 7.64 33.59
N ARG A 290 -16.40 7.23 34.79
CA ARG A 290 -14.99 7.04 35.15
C ARG A 290 -14.29 6.02 34.25
N ALA A 291 -14.97 4.94 33.86
CA ALA A 291 -14.40 3.94 32.96
C ALA A 291 -14.15 4.51 31.56
N GLU A 292 -15.04 5.38 31.06
CA GLU A 292 -14.86 6.08 29.78
C GLU A 292 -13.65 7.01 29.82
N LEU A 293 -13.50 7.80 30.89
CA LEU A 293 -12.35 8.68 31.10
C LEU A 293 -11.04 7.89 31.13
N LEU A 294 -10.98 6.83 31.93
CA LEU A 294 -9.78 6.01 32.11
C LEU A 294 -9.37 5.33 30.80
N ALA A 295 -10.34 4.85 30.00
CA ALA A 295 -10.07 4.31 28.67
C ALA A 295 -9.46 5.38 27.75
N ALA A 296 -10.04 6.59 27.71
CA ALA A 296 -9.50 7.68 26.90
C ALA A 296 -8.11 8.15 27.36
N GLN A 297 -7.86 8.20 28.67
CA GLN A 297 -6.55 8.52 29.23
C GLN A 297 -5.53 7.42 28.95
N SER A 298 -5.94 6.14 28.97
CA SER A 298 -5.08 5.02 28.58
C SER A 298 -4.58 5.15 27.15
N ASP A 299 -5.47 5.53 26.21
CA ASP A 299 -5.08 5.75 24.82
C ASP A 299 -4.07 6.89 24.66
N VAL A 300 -4.29 8.02 25.35
CA VAL A 300 -3.37 9.15 25.34
C VAL A 300 -2.02 8.77 25.97
N ALA A 301 -2.03 8.09 27.11
CA ALA A 301 -0.82 7.62 27.77
C ALA A 301 -0.01 6.71 26.84
N ALA A 302 -0.66 5.74 26.20
CA ALA A 302 -0.02 4.84 25.24
C ALA A 302 0.58 5.60 24.05
N ALA A 303 -0.18 6.52 23.46
CA ALA A 303 0.28 7.34 22.34
C ALA A 303 1.44 8.27 22.70
N SER A 304 1.52 8.71 23.96
CA SER A 304 2.63 9.53 24.46
C SER A 304 3.89 8.73 24.78
N GLY A 305 3.82 7.39 24.78
CA GLY A 305 4.94 6.50 25.13
C GLY A 305 4.90 5.97 26.58
N GLU A 306 3.90 6.34 27.39
CA GLU A 306 3.73 5.87 28.77
C GLU A 306 2.96 4.53 28.82
N ALA A 307 3.54 3.48 28.23
CA ALA A 307 2.88 2.17 28.09
C ALA A 307 2.45 1.57 29.44
N SER A 308 3.29 1.62 30.47
CA SER A 308 2.96 1.10 31.81
C SER A 308 1.79 1.85 32.44
N ARG A 309 1.73 3.17 32.27
CA ARG A 309 0.63 3.99 32.78
C ARG A 309 -0.66 3.69 32.02
N ALA A 310 -0.57 3.54 30.69
CA ALA A 310 -1.69 3.14 29.86
C ALA A 310 -2.32 1.83 30.31
N ASP A 311 -1.49 0.83 30.63
CA ASP A 311 -1.95 -0.48 31.12
C ASP A 311 -2.68 -0.36 32.46
N LEU A 312 -2.14 0.39 33.42
CA LEU A 312 -2.81 0.64 34.70
C LEU A 312 -4.19 1.28 34.52
N LEU A 313 -4.27 2.33 33.68
CA LEU A 313 -5.51 3.03 33.38
C LEU A 313 -6.52 2.10 32.68
N TYR A 314 -6.07 1.28 31.73
CA TYR A 314 -6.92 0.31 31.05
C TYR A 314 -7.47 -0.75 32.01
N PHE A 315 -6.63 -1.34 32.86
CA PHE A 315 -7.08 -2.38 33.80
C PHE A 315 -8.07 -1.83 34.83
N GLU A 316 -7.87 -0.59 35.28
CA GLU A 316 -8.85 0.10 36.14
C GLU A 316 -10.18 0.30 35.38
N ALA A 317 -10.13 0.78 34.14
CA ALA A 317 -11.34 0.96 33.31
C ALA A 317 -12.08 -0.37 33.08
N ALA A 318 -11.34 -1.44 32.77
CA ALA A 318 -11.86 -2.78 32.57
C ALA A 318 -12.47 -3.39 33.83
N GLY A 319 -11.93 -3.07 35.01
CA GLY A 319 -12.51 -3.47 36.30
C GLY A 319 -13.85 -2.76 36.59
N LEU A 320 -14.02 -1.53 36.11
CA LEU A 320 -15.23 -0.73 36.34
C LEU A 320 -16.35 -1.04 35.35
N ALA A 321 -16.05 -1.14 34.05
CA ALA A 321 -17.04 -1.35 33.01
C ALA A 321 -16.46 -2.18 31.83
N PRO A 322 -16.31 -3.52 32.00
CA PRO A 322 -15.61 -4.36 31.03
C PRO A 322 -16.26 -4.46 29.65
N ASN A 323 -17.57 -4.20 29.56
CA ASN A 323 -18.35 -4.27 28.32
C ASN A 323 -18.62 -2.90 27.69
N LEU A 324 -18.11 -1.80 28.28
CA LEU A 324 -18.25 -0.48 27.69
C LEU A 324 -17.47 -0.44 26.36
N PRO A 325 -18.07 0.02 25.24
CA PRO A 325 -17.39 0.04 23.93
C PRO A 325 -15.99 0.69 23.98
N ALA A 326 -15.86 1.84 24.64
CA ALA A 326 -14.58 2.54 24.80
C ALA A 326 -13.52 1.70 25.53
N VAL A 327 -13.92 0.89 26.51
CA VAL A 327 -13.02 0.01 27.28
C VAL A 327 -12.60 -1.20 26.44
N LEU A 328 -13.54 -1.79 25.70
CA LEU A 328 -13.25 -2.89 24.77
C LEU A 328 -12.26 -2.45 23.69
N GLU A 329 -12.46 -1.27 23.13
CA GLU A 329 -11.56 -0.66 22.14
C GLU A 329 -10.16 -0.36 22.71
N ALA A 330 -10.07 0.23 23.90
CA ALA A 330 -8.78 0.46 24.57
C ALA A 330 -8.04 -0.87 24.82
N GLY A 331 -8.80 -1.92 25.18
CA GLY A 331 -8.27 -3.28 25.32
C GLY A 331 -7.77 -3.87 24.00
N ALA A 332 -8.51 -3.67 22.90
CA ALA A 332 -8.07 -4.06 21.57
C ALA A 332 -6.74 -3.39 21.19
N ARG A 333 -6.65 -2.06 21.35
CA ARG A 333 -5.43 -1.29 21.08
C ARG A 333 -4.26 -1.72 21.96
N ARG A 334 -4.52 -2.03 23.23
CA ARG A 334 -3.50 -2.61 24.12
C ARG A 334 -2.96 -3.93 23.59
N LEU A 335 -3.85 -4.87 23.25
CA LEU A 335 -3.46 -6.19 22.73
C LEU A 335 -2.67 -6.09 21.43
N ARG A 336 -3.02 -5.14 20.54
CA ARG A 336 -2.21 -4.84 19.34
C ARG A 336 -0.79 -4.43 19.66
N ARG A 337 -0.60 -3.54 20.65
CA ARG A 337 0.75 -3.11 21.07
C ARG A 337 1.59 -4.28 21.60
N LEU A 338 0.95 -5.31 22.15
CA LEU A 338 1.60 -6.54 22.62
C LEU A 338 1.82 -7.58 21.51
N GLY A 339 1.34 -7.33 20.29
CA GLY A 339 1.39 -8.29 19.18
C GLY A 339 0.34 -9.40 19.26
N GLU A 340 -0.63 -9.31 20.18
CA GLU A 340 -1.71 -10.27 20.36
C GLU A 340 -2.88 -9.96 19.41
N TRP A 341 -2.64 -10.10 18.11
CA TRP A 341 -3.55 -9.66 17.04
C TRP A 341 -4.93 -10.33 17.07
N ASP A 342 -5.01 -11.65 17.21
CA ASP A 342 -6.30 -12.36 17.25
C ASP A 342 -7.16 -11.92 18.45
N SER A 343 -6.56 -11.83 19.64
CA SER A 343 -7.24 -11.33 20.85
C SER A 343 -7.70 -9.88 20.70
N ALA A 344 -6.91 -9.03 20.04
CA ALA A 344 -7.29 -7.64 19.76
C ALA A 344 -8.53 -7.57 18.86
N ILE A 345 -8.57 -8.39 17.80
CA ILE A 345 -9.70 -8.47 16.89
C ILE A 345 -10.97 -8.95 17.61
N ASP A 346 -10.86 -9.90 18.53
CA ASP A 346 -12.00 -10.33 19.34
C ASP A 346 -12.54 -9.21 20.23
N LYS A 347 -11.67 -8.35 20.77
CA LYS A 347 -12.09 -7.13 21.48
C LYS A 347 -12.79 -6.12 20.58
N TYR A 348 -12.31 -5.90 19.35
CA TYR A 348 -13.00 -5.03 18.39
C TYR A 348 -14.36 -5.60 17.98
N LYS A 349 -14.49 -6.91 17.74
CA LYS A 349 -15.78 -7.56 17.49
C LYS A 349 -16.75 -7.37 18.65
N ALA A 350 -16.28 -7.53 19.89
CA ALA A 350 -17.09 -7.26 21.07
C ALA A 350 -17.52 -5.79 21.16
N ALA A 351 -16.64 -4.84 20.82
CA ALA A 351 -16.98 -3.41 20.78
C ALA A 351 -18.04 -3.11 19.70
N ILE A 352 -17.95 -3.75 18.53
CA ILE A 352 -18.97 -3.67 17.47
C ILE A 352 -20.31 -4.22 17.96
N ALA A 353 -20.32 -5.39 18.58
CA ALA A 353 -21.53 -5.98 19.16
C ALA A 353 -22.14 -5.10 20.28
N ALA A 354 -21.30 -4.37 21.01
CA ALA A 354 -21.71 -3.41 22.03
C ALA A 354 -22.12 -2.03 21.44
N GLY A 355 -22.12 -1.86 20.12
CA GLY A 355 -22.61 -0.66 19.44
C GLY A 355 -21.57 0.46 19.30
N THR A 356 -20.28 0.15 19.21
CA THR A 356 -19.26 1.18 18.94
C THR A 356 -19.53 1.95 17.64
N THR A 357 -19.24 3.24 17.67
CA THR A 357 -19.19 4.14 16.50
C THR A 357 -17.75 4.38 16.01
N ASN A 358 -16.78 3.62 16.51
CA ASN A 358 -15.39 3.69 16.04
C ASN A 358 -15.27 3.00 14.68
N ALA A 359 -15.15 3.79 13.60
CA ALA A 359 -15.02 3.29 12.24
C ALA A 359 -13.83 2.34 12.04
N ASN A 360 -12.71 2.56 12.73
CA ASN A 360 -11.53 1.70 12.59
C ASN A 360 -11.72 0.31 13.21
N ALA A 361 -12.58 0.15 14.22
CA ALA A 361 -12.91 -1.19 14.72
C ALA A 361 -13.45 -2.09 13.59
N TYR A 362 -14.27 -1.54 12.69
CA TYR A 362 -14.80 -2.25 11.53
C TYR A 362 -13.72 -2.52 10.48
N VAL A 363 -12.84 -1.55 10.19
CA VAL A 363 -11.70 -1.71 9.26
C VAL A 363 -10.77 -2.82 9.72
N GLU A 364 -10.40 -2.85 11.00
CA GLU A 364 -9.49 -3.84 11.57
C GLU A 364 -10.07 -5.26 11.47
N VAL A 365 -11.37 -5.42 11.76
CA VAL A 365 -12.05 -6.72 11.61
C VAL A 365 -12.12 -7.14 10.15
N ALA A 366 -12.45 -6.23 9.23
CA ALA A 366 -12.51 -6.51 7.80
C ALA A 366 -11.15 -6.93 7.23
N GLU A 367 -10.08 -6.23 7.60
CA GLU A 367 -8.73 -6.57 7.18
C GLU A 367 -8.28 -7.93 7.72
N TRP A 368 -8.55 -8.21 8.99
CA TRP A 368 -8.25 -9.52 9.58
C TRP A 368 -8.93 -10.67 8.82
N ARG A 369 -10.22 -10.51 8.44
CA ARG A 369 -10.95 -11.50 7.64
C ARG A 369 -10.25 -11.77 6.31
N LEU A 370 -9.84 -10.71 5.61
CA LEU A 370 -9.18 -10.81 4.32
C LEU A 370 -7.82 -11.51 4.43
N ASN A 371 -7.00 -11.15 5.41
CA ASN A 371 -5.66 -11.71 5.59
C ASN A 371 -5.67 -13.18 6.05
N ARG A 372 -6.66 -13.59 6.85
CA ARG A 372 -6.80 -14.99 7.31
C ARG A 372 -7.34 -15.91 6.21
N SER A 373 -8.20 -15.39 5.33
CA SER A 373 -8.71 -16.14 4.17
C SER A 373 -7.60 -16.49 3.15
N SER A 374 -6.58 -15.64 3.02
CA SER A 374 -5.45 -15.89 2.12
C SER A 374 -4.43 -16.89 2.65
N SER A 375 -4.44 -17.22 3.95
CA SER A 375 -3.35 -17.95 4.61
C SER A 375 -3.74 -19.31 5.20
N GLN A 376 -4.97 -19.53 5.66
CA GLN A 376 -5.26 -20.72 6.50
C GLN A 376 -6.63 -21.37 6.35
N MET A 377 -7.63 -20.76 5.71
CA MET A 377 -8.97 -21.36 5.65
C MET A 377 -9.38 -21.66 4.21
N GLY A 378 -9.44 -22.95 3.87
CA GLY A 378 -9.94 -23.48 2.59
C GLY A 378 -11.41 -23.17 2.26
N GLY A 379 -12.01 -22.13 2.87
CA GLY A 379 -13.33 -21.60 2.52
C GLY A 379 -13.30 -20.64 1.33
N GLY A 380 -12.12 -20.35 0.77
CA GLY A 380 -11.94 -19.45 -0.36
C GLY A 380 -12.22 -17.99 -0.01
N ILE A 381 -11.61 -17.08 -0.77
CA ILE A 381 -11.89 -15.64 -0.71
C ILE A 381 -13.40 -15.32 -0.71
N PRO A 382 -14.30 -16.00 -1.48
CA PRO A 382 -15.72 -15.64 -1.53
C PRO A 382 -16.46 -15.62 -0.19
N ALA A 383 -16.17 -16.56 0.72
CA ALA A 383 -16.92 -16.70 1.97
C ALA A 383 -16.72 -15.53 2.95
N VAL A 384 -15.61 -14.79 2.83
CA VAL A 384 -15.30 -13.64 3.70
C VAL A 384 -15.61 -12.29 3.07
N MET A 385 -15.92 -12.23 1.77
CA MET A 385 -16.11 -10.98 1.02
C MET A 385 -17.29 -10.16 1.53
N GLU A 386 -18.45 -10.80 1.67
CA GLU A 386 -19.70 -10.15 2.11
C GLU A 386 -19.55 -9.47 3.49
N PRO A 387 -19.17 -10.20 4.57
CA PRO A 387 -19.04 -9.57 5.88
C PRO A 387 -17.95 -8.50 5.92
N ALA A 388 -16.82 -8.69 5.23
CA ALA A 388 -15.77 -7.67 5.16
C ALA A 388 -16.24 -6.43 4.39
N THR A 389 -17.04 -6.60 3.34
CA THR A 389 -17.64 -5.48 2.59
C THR A 389 -18.60 -4.71 3.47
N ALA A 390 -19.51 -5.39 4.19
CA ALA A 390 -20.43 -4.74 5.12
C ALA A 390 -19.69 -3.94 6.21
N GLU A 391 -18.62 -4.49 6.78
CA GLU A 391 -17.76 -3.81 7.76
C GLU A 391 -17.08 -2.56 7.17
N VAL A 392 -16.50 -2.65 5.97
CA VAL A 392 -15.89 -1.50 5.29
C VAL A 392 -16.91 -0.43 4.95
N ARG A 393 -18.10 -0.81 4.47
CA ARG A 393 -19.20 0.13 4.18
C ARG A 393 -19.65 0.85 5.45
N ARG A 394 -19.81 0.13 6.56
CA ARG A 394 -20.14 0.73 7.85
C ARG A 394 -19.06 1.69 8.34
N ALA A 395 -17.78 1.37 8.12
CA ALA A 395 -16.68 2.27 8.44
C ALA A 395 -16.76 3.58 7.64
N LEU A 396 -17.09 3.51 6.35
CA LEU A 396 -17.26 4.68 5.48
C LEU A 396 -18.50 5.51 5.83
N GLU A 397 -19.59 4.88 6.30
CA GLU A 397 -20.74 5.62 6.83
C GLU A 397 -20.38 6.43 8.08
N LEU A 398 -19.61 5.82 8.99
CA LEU A 398 -19.18 6.46 10.24
C LEU A 398 -18.08 7.51 10.02
N SER A 399 -17.23 7.31 9.02
CA SER A 399 -16.11 8.18 8.69
C SER A 399 -15.84 8.19 7.18
N PRO A 400 -16.54 9.04 6.40
CA PRO A 400 -16.48 8.98 4.94
C PRO A 400 -15.13 9.39 4.33
N GLY A 401 -14.21 9.94 5.13
CA GLY A 401 -12.84 10.26 4.72
C GLY A 401 -11.79 9.23 5.16
N LEU A 402 -12.20 8.11 5.77
CA LEU A 402 -11.30 7.08 6.29
C LEU A 402 -10.54 6.38 5.14
N GLY A 403 -9.34 6.85 4.85
CA GLY A 403 -8.55 6.40 3.71
C GLY A 403 -8.25 4.91 3.69
N GLU A 404 -8.07 4.31 4.87
CA GLU A 404 -7.85 2.87 4.99
C GLU A 404 -9.07 2.04 4.55
N ALA A 405 -10.28 2.52 4.82
CA ALA A 405 -11.50 1.86 4.37
C ALA A 405 -11.60 1.89 2.83
N TYR A 406 -11.18 2.97 2.16
CA TYR A 406 -11.10 3.01 0.69
C TYR A 406 -10.05 2.04 0.14
N ARG A 407 -8.89 1.92 0.78
CA ARG A 407 -7.90 0.89 0.40
C ARG A 407 -8.52 -0.50 0.46
N LEU A 408 -9.20 -0.84 1.56
CA LEU A 408 -9.86 -2.14 1.71
C LEU A 408 -11.01 -2.34 0.73
N LEU A 409 -11.80 -1.29 0.45
CA LEU A 409 -12.85 -1.32 -0.57
C LEU A 409 -12.27 -1.65 -1.95
N GLY A 410 -11.16 -1.01 -2.32
CA GLY A 410 -10.46 -1.29 -3.58
C GLY A 410 -9.87 -2.70 -3.63
N ARG A 411 -9.30 -3.18 -2.52
CA ARG A 411 -8.82 -4.57 -2.39
C ARG A 411 -9.97 -5.57 -2.55
N LEU A 412 -11.11 -5.32 -1.91
CA LEU A 412 -12.30 -6.15 -2.01
C LEU A 412 -12.81 -6.19 -3.46
N ALA A 413 -12.98 -5.04 -4.10
CA ALA A 413 -13.42 -4.96 -5.49
C ALA A 413 -12.45 -5.66 -6.47
N TYR A 414 -11.14 -5.56 -6.22
CA TYR A 414 -10.14 -6.26 -7.00
C TYR A 414 -10.17 -7.78 -6.79
N LEU A 415 -10.46 -8.27 -5.58
CA LEU A 415 -10.51 -9.69 -5.25
C LEU A 415 -11.87 -10.35 -5.58
N ALA A 416 -12.92 -9.56 -5.79
CA ALA A 416 -14.24 -10.05 -6.14
C ALA A 416 -14.20 -10.93 -7.41
N PRO A 417 -14.93 -12.05 -7.50
CA PRO A 417 -14.97 -12.87 -8.69
C PRO A 417 -15.32 -12.04 -9.94
N GLU A 418 -16.35 -11.20 -9.81
CA GLU A 418 -16.79 -10.23 -10.81
C GLU A 418 -16.43 -8.81 -10.33
N PRO A 419 -15.59 -8.07 -11.06
CA PRO A 419 -15.21 -6.71 -10.67
C PRO A 419 -16.38 -5.73 -10.90
N ASP A 420 -16.76 -5.01 -9.85
CA ASP A 420 -17.79 -3.96 -9.94
C ASP A 420 -17.16 -2.62 -10.38
N PRO A 421 -17.51 -2.09 -11.58
CA PRO A 421 -16.97 -0.83 -12.07
C PRO A 421 -17.43 0.39 -11.27
N THR A 422 -18.52 0.31 -10.50
CA THR A 422 -19.05 1.45 -9.74
C THR A 422 -18.09 1.90 -8.63
N VAL A 423 -17.29 0.97 -8.09
CA VAL A 423 -16.28 1.22 -7.06
C VAL A 423 -15.18 2.18 -7.53
N LEU A 424 -14.94 2.30 -8.84
CA LEU A 424 -13.95 3.25 -9.38
C LEU A 424 -14.29 4.70 -9.02
N ALA A 425 -15.58 5.06 -9.06
CA ALA A 425 -16.05 6.41 -8.72
C ALA A 425 -15.81 6.70 -7.23
N GLU A 426 -16.01 5.70 -6.37
CA GLU A 426 -15.78 5.82 -4.93
C GLU A 426 -14.30 5.96 -4.59
N LEU A 427 -13.43 5.11 -5.15
CA LEU A 427 -11.98 5.21 -4.95
C LEU A 427 -11.44 6.57 -5.39
N SER A 428 -12.01 7.15 -6.44
CA SER A 428 -11.61 8.47 -6.97
C SER A 428 -11.86 9.62 -5.99
N GLN A 429 -12.75 9.45 -5.02
CA GLN A 429 -12.98 10.45 -3.97
C GLN A 429 -11.80 10.55 -2.99
N ARG A 430 -10.97 9.50 -2.90
CA ARG A 430 -9.89 9.38 -1.92
C ARG A 430 -8.48 9.35 -2.50
N VAL A 431 -8.30 9.19 -3.82
CA VAL A 431 -6.97 9.26 -4.43
C VAL A 431 -6.30 10.61 -4.16
N GLY A 432 -4.98 10.59 -4.06
CA GLY A 432 -4.13 11.78 -3.93
C GLY A 432 -2.79 11.47 -3.29
N PRO A 433 -1.94 12.49 -3.05
CA PRO A 433 -0.52 12.32 -2.74
C PRO A 433 -0.22 11.89 -1.29
N ASP A 434 -1.21 11.70 -0.42
CA ASP A 434 -0.97 11.16 0.92
C ASP A 434 -0.90 9.63 0.90
N PHE A 435 -0.37 9.04 1.98
CA PHE A 435 -0.18 7.58 2.07
C PHE A 435 -1.42 6.76 1.66
N TRP A 436 -2.60 7.08 2.21
CA TRP A 436 -3.81 6.31 1.91
C TRP A 436 -4.38 6.64 0.52
N GLY A 437 -4.18 7.85 0.00
CA GLY A 437 -4.60 8.21 -1.36
C GLY A 437 -3.82 7.44 -2.40
N ILE A 438 -2.52 7.24 -2.18
CA ILE A 438 -1.65 6.43 -3.03
C ILE A 438 -2.08 4.95 -2.99
N GLN A 439 -2.41 4.42 -1.80
CA GLN A 439 -2.95 3.05 -1.67
C GLN A 439 -4.27 2.87 -2.42
N ALA A 440 -5.21 3.82 -2.26
CA ALA A 440 -6.48 3.79 -2.97
C ALA A 440 -6.27 3.85 -4.49
N ARG A 441 -5.32 4.67 -4.96
CA ARG A 441 -4.94 4.76 -6.37
C ARG A 441 -4.35 3.46 -6.91
N PHE A 442 -3.45 2.82 -6.16
CA PHE A 442 -2.89 1.52 -6.52
C PHE A 442 -4.00 0.46 -6.74
N TYR A 443 -4.96 0.35 -5.82
CA TYR A 443 -6.09 -0.57 -5.99
C TYR A 443 -7.06 -0.14 -7.10
N ARG A 444 -7.23 1.16 -7.35
CA ARG A 444 -7.99 1.66 -8.51
C ARG A 444 -7.35 1.19 -9.83
N GLY A 445 -6.02 1.28 -9.95
CA GLY A 445 -5.27 0.79 -11.12
C GLY A 445 -5.39 -0.72 -11.30
N LEU A 446 -5.31 -1.50 -10.22
CA LEU A 446 -5.55 -2.94 -10.26
C LEU A 446 -6.96 -3.30 -10.75
N LEU A 447 -7.98 -2.59 -10.27
CA LEU A 447 -9.37 -2.78 -10.68
C LEU A 447 -9.59 -2.38 -12.15
N LEU A 448 -9.01 -1.25 -12.60
CA LEU A 448 -9.04 -0.84 -14.00
C LEU A 448 -8.46 -1.92 -14.93
N ASN A 449 -7.35 -2.55 -14.54
CA ASN A 449 -6.75 -3.63 -15.31
C ASN A 449 -7.69 -4.85 -15.40
N ARG A 450 -8.32 -5.26 -14.28
CA ARG A 450 -9.31 -6.35 -14.29
C ARG A 450 -10.54 -6.06 -15.16
N LEU A 451 -10.90 -4.79 -15.30
CA LEU A 451 -11.99 -4.32 -16.16
C LEU A 451 -11.56 -4.15 -17.64
N GLY A 452 -10.34 -4.55 -18.01
CA GLY A 452 -9.82 -4.43 -19.38
C GLY A 452 -9.42 -3.01 -19.78
N ARG A 453 -9.38 -2.06 -18.84
CA ARG A 453 -8.98 -0.66 -19.07
C ARG A 453 -7.48 -0.47 -18.87
N THR A 454 -6.69 -1.23 -19.63
CA THR A 454 -5.24 -1.40 -19.45
C THR A 454 -4.46 -0.08 -19.50
N GLN A 455 -4.76 0.82 -20.45
CA GLN A 455 -4.07 2.11 -20.55
C GLN A 455 -4.31 3.00 -19.33
N ALA A 456 -5.55 3.03 -18.83
CA ALA A 456 -5.87 3.77 -17.61
C ALA A 456 -5.16 3.16 -16.40
N ALA A 457 -5.08 1.83 -16.32
CA ALA A 457 -4.34 1.14 -15.27
C ALA A 457 -2.84 1.48 -15.27
N VAL A 458 -2.21 1.54 -16.46
CA VAL A 458 -0.81 1.98 -16.61
C VAL A 458 -0.62 3.39 -16.04
N LEU A 459 -1.49 4.33 -16.43
CA LEU A 459 -1.42 5.71 -15.93
C LEU A 459 -1.53 5.77 -14.39
N GLU A 460 -2.43 5.00 -13.78
CA GLU A 460 -2.51 4.95 -12.31
C GLU A 460 -1.21 4.47 -11.67
N MET A 461 -0.59 3.42 -12.22
CA MET A 461 0.65 2.87 -11.67
C MET A 461 1.81 3.87 -11.82
N GLU A 462 1.89 4.58 -12.94
CA GLU A 462 2.89 5.63 -13.15
C GLU A 462 2.71 6.79 -12.16
N ILE A 463 1.46 7.21 -11.91
CA ILE A 463 1.19 8.24 -10.89
C ILE A 463 1.57 7.74 -9.49
N VAL A 464 1.23 6.49 -9.15
CA VAL A 464 1.65 5.89 -7.87
C VAL A 464 3.17 5.91 -7.72
N LEU A 465 3.92 5.53 -8.77
CA LEU A 465 5.39 5.55 -8.74
C LEU A 465 5.97 6.97 -8.61
N SER A 466 5.31 7.97 -9.18
CA SER A 466 5.74 9.38 -9.08
C SER A 466 5.46 10.01 -7.72
N GLN A 467 4.45 9.53 -6.98
CA GLN A 467 3.99 10.12 -5.72
C GLN A 467 4.43 9.32 -4.48
N ALA A 468 4.66 8.02 -4.62
CA ALA A 468 5.07 7.16 -3.51
C ALA A 468 6.48 7.49 -3.02
N GLU A 469 6.71 7.29 -1.72
CA GLU A 469 8.06 7.36 -1.16
C GLU A 469 8.93 6.29 -1.83
N ALA A 470 10.13 6.71 -2.28
CA ALA A 470 11.07 5.84 -2.97
C ALA A 470 11.43 4.63 -2.06
N GLY A 471 11.36 3.43 -2.63
CA GLY A 471 11.61 2.17 -1.90
C GLY A 471 10.46 1.73 -0.98
N SER A 472 9.30 2.39 -1.00
CA SER A 472 8.13 1.88 -0.29
C SER A 472 7.57 0.62 -0.97
N GLN A 473 7.01 -0.29 -0.17
CA GLN A 473 6.36 -1.51 -0.67
C GLN A 473 5.30 -1.22 -1.75
N THR A 474 4.64 -0.06 -1.68
CA THR A 474 3.60 0.33 -2.63
C THR A 474 4.19 0.72 -3.97
N ALA A 475 5.32 1.42 -3.98
CA ALA A 475 6.08 1.68 -5.20
C ALA A 475 6.57 0.37 -5.83
N GLU A 476 7.14 -0.53 -5.04
CA GLU A 476 7.58 -1.85 -5.54
C GLU A 476 6.43 -2.67 -6.13
N ASN A 477 5.29 -2.71 -5.43
CA ASN A 477 4.08 -3.38 -5.91
C ASN A 477 3.56 -2.73 -7.20
N ALA A 478 3.51 -1.39 -7.28
CA ALA A 478 3.08 -0.68 -8.47
C ALA A 478 4.02 -0.93 -9.65
N GLN A 479 5.34 -0.93 -9.44
CA GLN A 479 6.33 -1.26 -10.46
C GLN A 479 6.13 -2.69 -10.97
N SER A 480 5.97 -3.67 -10.08
CA SER A 480 5.73 -5.06 -10.47
C SER A 480 4.43 -5.23 -11.25
N GLN A 481 3.37 -4.52 -10.87
CA GLN A 481 2.10 -4.57 -11.59
C GLN A 481 2.17 -3.86 -12.93
N LEU A 482 2.81 -2.69 -13.00
CA LEU A 482 3.07 -1.98 -14.26
C LEU A 482 3.80 -2.88 -15.24
N GLN A 483 4.85 -3.57 -14.79
CA GLN A 483 5.61 -4.49 -15.61
C GLN A 483 4.73 -5.62 -16.16
N ARG A 484 3.92 -6.25 -15.30
CA ARG A 484 2.99 -7.31 -15.70
C ARG A 484 1.97 -6.83 -16.72
N ILE A 485 1.41 -5.64 -16.51
CA ILE A 485 0.42 -5.04 -17.41
C ILE A 485 1.04 -4.78 -18.79
N GLN A 486 2.26 -4.23 -18.83
CA GLN A 486 2.97 -3.92 -20.07
C GLN A 486 3.42 -5.17 -20.84
N LEU A 487 3.80 -6.24 -20.13
CA LEU A 487 4.22 -7.51 -20.74
C LEU A 487 3.07 -8.44 -21.13
N ALA A 488 1.85 -8.23 -20.61
CA ALA A 488 0.72 -9.13 -20.84
C ALA A 488 0.42 -9.40 -22.33
N PRO A 489 0.42 -8.41 -23.24
CA PRO A 489 0.20 -8.65 -24.66
C PRO A 489 1.28 -9.57 -25.27
N LEU A 490 2.56 -9.26 -25.03
CA LEU A 490 3.68 -10.08 -25.50
C LEU A 490 3.54 -11.52 -24.99
N ARG A 491 3.25 -11.67 -23.69
CA ARG A 491 3.13 -12.98 -23.06
C ARG A 491 2.00 -13.79 -23.68
N ALA A 492 0.86 -13.18 -23.97
CA ALA A 492 -0.25 -13.85 -24.64
C ALA A 492 0.14 -14.34 -26.04
N ASP A 493 0.79 -13.49 -26.84
CA ASP A 493 1.23 -13.85 -28.20
C ASP A 493 2.30 -14.96 -28.19
N VAL A 494 3.25 -14.88 -27.25
CA VAL A 494 4.29 -15.89 -27.05
C VAL A 494 3.69 -17.20 -26.53
N ASP A 495 2.78 -17.16 -25.57
CA ASP A 495 2.09 -18.34 -25.03
C ASP A 495 1.26 -19.03 -26.14
N GLN A 496 0.59 -18.25 -27.01
CA GLN A 496 -0.15 -18.78 -28.15
C GLN A 496 0.77 -19.47 -29.16
N ALA A 497 1.84 -18.78 -29.61
CA ALA A 497 2.81 -19.36 -30.53
C ALA A 497 3.48 -20.62 -29.94
N TYR A 498 3.77 -20.61 -28.63
CA TYR A 498 4.30 -21.76 -27.91
C TYR A 498 3.32 -22.94 -27.86
N GLN A 499 2.02 -22.69 -27.65
CA GLN A 499 0.98 -23.73 -27.68
C GLN A 499 0.79 -24.32 -29.08
N ASP A 500 0.89 -23.49 -30.12
CA ASP A 500 0.82 -23.90 -31.52
C ASP A 500 2.07 -24.69 -31.97
N GLY A 501 3.12 -24.74 -31.15
CA GLY A 501 4.39 -25.39 -31.47
C GLY A 501 5.29 -24.55 -32.41
N ASP A 502 4.93 -23.29 -32.66
CA ASP A 502 5.68 -22.35 -33.48
C ASP A 502 6.72 -21.61 -32.62
N TYR A 503 7.77 -22.33 -32.24
CA TYR A 503 8.82 -21.81 -31.38
C TYR A 503 9.63 -20.68 -32.03
N GLU A 504 9.75 -20.67 -33.36
CA GLU A 504 10.45 -19.60 -34.09
C GLU A 504 9.65 -18.29 -34.03
N LYS A 505 8.33 -18.35 -34.23
CA LYS A 505 7.47 -17.18 -34.03
C LYS A 505 7.49 -16.69 -32.58
N ALA A 506 7.46 -17.60 -31.60
CA ALA A 506 7.58 -17.24 -30.19
C ALA A 506 8.89 -16.48 -29.89
N TRP A 507 10.01 -16.92 -30.48
CA TRP A 507 11.30 -16.23 -30.41
C TRP A 507 11.29 -14.86 -31.10
N ALA A 508 10.79 -14.81 -32.34
CA ALA A 508 10.70 -13.57 -33.11
C ALA A 508 9.86 -12.50 -32.42
N LEU A 509 8.78 -12.89 -31.71
CA LEU A 509 7.98 -11.98 -30.90
C LEU A 509 8.78 -11.38 -29.74
N ILE A 510 9.60 -12.18 -29.06
CA ILE A 510 10.49 -11.71 -27.98
C ILE A 510 11.55 -10.75 -28.53
N ASP A 511 12.19 -11.10 -29.65
CA ASP A 511 13.24 -10.28 -30.26
C ASP A 511 12.69 -8.95 -30.78
N ALA A 512 11.53 -8.98 -31.45
CA ALA A 512 10.84 -7.79 -31.92
C ALA A 512 10.42 -6.88 -30.76
N TRP A 513 10.02 -7.48 -29.63
CA TRP A 513 9.81 -6.74 -28.39
C TRP A 513 11.15 -6.14 -27.94
N GLU A 514 12.19 -6.90 -27.61
CA GLU A 514 13.45 -6.34 -27.10
C GLU A 514 14.09 -5.25 -28.00
N ALA A 515 13.87 -5.28 -29.31
CA ALA A 515 14.34 -4.25 -30.25
C ALA A 515 13.57 -2.92 -30.18
N SER A 516 12.39 -2.87 -29.55
CA SER A 516 11.55 -1.67 -29.46
C SER A 516 12.16 -0.64 -28.47
N PRO A 517 12.31 0.64 -28.87
CA PRO A 517 12.80 1.70 -27.98
C PRO A 517 11.90 1.98 -26.77
N ALA A 518 10.63 1.58 -26.84
CA ALA A 518 9.67 1.74 -25.76
C ALA A 518 9.92 0.76 -24.60
N ASN A 519 10.80 -0.23 -24.80
CA ASN A 519 10.97 -1.32 -23.87
C ASN A 519 12.05 -1.05 -22.85
N ARG A 520 11.74 -1.44 -21.62
CA ARG A 520 12.51 -1.05 -20.45
C ARG A 520 13.40 -2.21 -19.97
N PRO A 521 14.66 -1.96 -19.54
CA PRO A 521 15.60 -2.99 -19.07
C PRO A 521 15.06 -3.84 -17.92
N GLU A 522 14.12 -3.30 -17.15
CA GLU A 522 13.50 -3.94 -15.99
C GLU A 522 12.72 -5.24 -16.30
N HIS A 523 12.46 -5.56 -17.57
CA HIS A 523 11.76 -6.78 -17.99
C HIS A 523 12.69 -7.98 -18.30
N ALA A 524 14.02 -7.79 -18.28
CA ALA A 524 14.98 -8.78 -18.76
C ALA A 524 14.84 -10.17 -18.12
N ALA A 525 14.50 -10.24 -16.82
CA ALA A 525 14.36 -11.52 -16.11
C ALA A 525 13.14 -12.34 -16.59
N GLU A 526 12.01 -11.69 -16.87
CA GLU A 526 10.80 -12.36 -17.36
C GLU A 526 10.99 -12.80 -18.83
N ILE A 527 11.62 -11.96 -19.64
CA ILE A 527 12.02 -12.29 -21.02
C ILE A 527 12.93 -13.52 -21.06
N LEU A 528 13.96 -13.54 -20.21
CA LEU A 528 14.87 -14.67 -20.09
C LEU A 528 14.14 -15.95 -19.69
N THR A 529 13.17 -15.84 -18.77
CA THR A 529 12.32 -16.97 -18.35
C THR A 529 11.50 -17.52 -19.54
N MET A 530 10.91 -16.65 -20.36
CA MET A 530 10.18 -17.07 -21.57
C MET A 530 11.10 -17.77 -22.57
N ARG A 531 12.28 -17.21 -22.84
CA ARG A 531 13.30 -17.81 -23.72
C ARG A 531 13.74 -19.20 -23.25
N HIS A 532 14.01 -19.37 -21.95
CA HIS A 532 14.35 -20.69 -21.39
C HIS A 532 13.21 -21.70 -21.58
N ARG A 533 11.97 -21.32 -21.28
CA ARG A 533 10.81 -22.19 -21.45
C ARG A 533 10.62 -22.63 -22.91
N ILE A 534 10.82 -21.73 -23.87
CA ILE A 534 10.76 -22.04 -25.31
C ILE A 534 11.87 -23.03 -25.68
N ASN A 535 13.12 -22.76 -25.28
CA ASN A 535 14.26 -23.62 -25.59
C ASN A 535 14.14 -25.03 -25.01
N ASP A 536 13.73 -25.15 -23.75
CA ASP A 536 13.57 -26.45 -23.10
C ASP A 536 12.51 -27.29 -23.80
N ARG A 537 11.40 -26.66 -24.23
CA ARG A 537 10.34 -27.35 -24.95
C ARG A 537 10.76 -27.73 -26.37
N LYS A 538 11.44 -26.83 -27.09
CA LYS A 538 11.98 -27.09 -28.42
C LYS A 538 12.89 -28.33 -28.38
N LYS A 539 13.83 -28.39 -27.43
CA LYS A 539 14.70 -29.56 -27.21
C LYS A 539 13.92 -30.85 -26.96
N VAL A 540 12.85 -30.81 -26.15
CA VAL A 540 12.01 -31.99 -25.88
C VAL A 540 11.27 -32.45 -27.13
N VAL A 541 10.75 -31.54 -27.95
CA VAL A 541 10.08 -31.89 -29.21
C VAL A 541 11.05 -32.48 -30.22
N GLU A 542 12.22 -31.85 -30.38
CA GLU A 542 13.30 -32.33 -31.22
C GLU A 542 13.77 -33.73 -30.79
N GLN A 543 14.02 -33.93 -29.48
CA GLN A 543 14.42 -35.24 -28.96
C GLN A 543 13.36 -36.31 -29.23
N ARG A 544 12.07 -35.99 -29.08
CA ARG A 544 10.97 -36.94 -29.37
C ARG A 544 10.86 -37.27 -30.85
N ALA A 545 11.14 -36.31 -31.73
CA ALA A 545 11.20 -36.54 -33.17
C ALA A 545 12.36 -37.48 -33.50
N LEU A 546 13.55 -37.20 -32.96
CA LEU A 546 14.73 -38.05 -33.10
C LEU A 546 14.46 -39.47 -32.58
N ASP A 547 13.90 -39.62 -31.38
CA ASP A 547 13.56 -40.92 -30.79
C ASP A 547 12.56 -41.71 -31.63
N ARG A 548 11.60 -41.01 -32.28
CA ARG A 548 10.62 -41.64 -33.17
C ARG A 548 11.31 -42.21 -34.41
N GLU A 549 12.13 -41.41 -35.07
CA GLU A 549 12.87 -41.85 -36.26
C GLU A 549 13.89 -42.94 -35.92
N MET A 550 14.60 -42.81 -34.79
CA MET A 550 15.52 -43.85 -34.30
C MET A 550 14.80 -45.17 -34.04
N ARG A 551 13.63 -45.16 -33.40
CA ARG A 551 12.84 -46.40 -33.19
C ARG A 551 12.44 -47.04 -34.51
N GLU A 552 12.06 -46.24 -35.48
CA GLU A 552 11.64 -46.73 -36.79
C GLU A 552 12.80 -47.29 -37.60
N LEU A 553 13.94 -46.61 -37.66
CA LEU A 553 15.15 -47.12 -38.30
C LEU A 553 15.64 -48.41 -37.63
N ASN A 554 15.62 -48.47 -36.28
CA ASN A 554 15.94 -49.70 -35.56
C ASN A 554 14.96 -50.84 -35.86
N ARG A 555 13.67 -50.55 -36.07
CA ARG A 555 12.67 -51.54 -36.49
C ARG A 555 13.02 -52.12 -37.86
N LEU A 556 13.36 -51.26 -38.83
CA LEU A 556 13.75 -51.66 -40.18
C LEU A 556 15.02 -52.51 -40.19
N LEU A 557 16.05 -52.09 -39.44
CA LEU A 557 17.30 -52.85 -39.29
C LEU A 557 17.06 -54.24 -38.68
N LYS A 558 16.22 -54.34 -37.63
CA LYS A 558 15.86 -55.63 -37.01
C LYS A 558 15.06 -56.53 -37.94
N ALA A 559 14.22 -55.94 -38.80
CA ALA A 559 13.48 -56.66 -39.85
C ALA A 559 14.35 -57.02 -41.07
N LYS A 560 15.66 -56.74 -41.03
CA LYS A 560 16.63 -56.93 -42.14
C LYS A 560 16.27 -56.14 -43.41
N GLN A 561 15.52 -55.04 -43.29
CA GLN A 561 15.13 -54.17 -44.40
C GLN A 561 16.20 -53.07 -44.63
N TYR A 562 17.43 -53.48 -44.93
CA TYR A 562 18.61 -52.59 -44.91
C TYR A 562 18.55 -51.45 -45.94
N ARG A 563 18.19 -51.74 -47.20
CA ARG A 563 18.07 -50.71 -48.25
C ARG A 563 17.02 -49.65 -47.89
N TYR A 564 15.87 -50.07 -47.37
CA TYR A 564 14.80 -49.16 -46.94
C TYR A 564 15.22 -48.31 -45.72
N ALA A 565 16.02 -48.87 -44.80
CA ALA A 565 16.59 -48.11 -43.70
C ALA A 565 17.58 -47.03 -44.20
N GLN A 566 18.43 -47.33 -45.19
CA GLN A 566 19.34 -46.37 -45.82
C GLN A 566 18.59 -45.25 -46.54
N GLU A 567 17.59 -45.61 -47.36
CA GLU A 567 16.75 -44.64 -48.08
C GLU A 567 16.01 -43.71 -47.11
N LYS A 568 15.41 -44.28 -46.06
CA LYS A 568 14.73 -43.48 -45.03
C LYS A 568 15.71 -42.55 -44.31
N ALA A 569 16.88 -43.05 -43.92
CA ALA A 569 17.91 -42.23 -43.28
C ALA A 569 18.39 -41.08 -44.18
N ARG A 570 18.58 -41.33 -45.49
CA ARG A 570 18.91 -40.27 -46.47
C ARG A 570 17.76 -39.28 -46.65
N GLY A 571 16.52 -39.74 -46.64
CA GLY A 571 15.34 -38.87 -46.70
C GLY A 571 15.24 -37.91 -45.50
N LEU A 572 15.65 -38.35 -44.31
CA LEU A 572 15.75 -37.48 -43.13
C LEU A 572 16.80 -36.38 -43.30
N LEU A 573 17.88 -36.61 -44.06
CA LEU A 573 18.88 -35.57 -44.35
C LEU A 573 18.41 -34.54 -45.36
N GLN A 574 17.48 -34.91 -46.24
CA GLN A 574 16.92 -34.03 -47.27
C GLN A 574 15.75 -33.18 -46.73
N THR A 575 15.21 -33.55 -45.58
CA THR A 575 14.15 -32.79 -44.93
C THR A 575 14.76 -31.62 -44.16
N GLU A 576 14.21 -30.42 -44.30
CA GLU A 576 14.67 -29.29 -43.50
C GLU A 576 14.34 -29.52 -42.02
N HIS A 577 15.39 -29.58 -41.20
CA HIS A 577 15.32 -29.70 -39.76
C HIS A 577 16.13 -28.59 -39.09
N SER A 578 15.94 -28.40 -37.79
CA SER A 578 16.83 -27.53 -37.03
C SER A 578 18.27 -28.04 -37.12
N GLU A 579 19.27 -27.16 -37.04
CA GLU A 579 20.69 -27.55 -37.13
C GLU A 579 21.07 -28.67 -36.14
N THR A 580 20.49 -28.62 -34.94
CA THR A 580 20.69 -29.66 -33.91
C THR A 580 20.11 -31.01 -34.34
N LEU A 581 18.88 -31.03 -34.88
CA LEU A 581 18.29 -32.24 -35.44
C LEU A 581 19.02 -32.72 -36.68
N GLN A 582 19.43 -31.81 -37.56
CA GLN A 582 20.17 -32.14 -38.78
C GLN A 582 21.49 -32.83 -38.45
N LEU A 583 22.21 -32.33 -37.45
CA LEU A 583 23.43 -32.97 -36.96
C LEU A 583 23.14 -34.35 -36.35
N ALA A 584 22.06 -34.48 -35.57
CA ALA A 584 21.65 -35.76 -35.00
C ALA A 584 21.24 -36.77 -36.08
N PHE A 585 20.47 -36.35 -37.08
CA PHE A 585 20.09 -37.17 -38.23
C PHE A 585 21.28 -37.52 -39.11
N THR A 586 22.25 -36.64 -39.28
CA THR A 586 23.52 -36.93 -39.98
C THR A 586 24.26 -38.06 -39.28
N ARG A 587 24.41 -37.99 -37.95
CA ARG A 587 25.04 -39.06 -37.17
C ARG A 587 24.27 -40.38 -37.28
N LEU A 588 22.94 -40.30 -37.16
CA LEU A 588 22.06 -41.46 -37.27
C LEU A 588 22.12 -42.10 -38.66
N ALA A 589 22.12 -41.29 -39.72
CA ALA A 589 22.19 -41.76 -41.09
C ALA A 589 23.51 -42.45 -41.39
N ASN A 590 24.63 -41.85 -40.97
CA ASN A 590 25.94 -42.48 -41.09
C ASN A 590 26.02 -43.81 -40.34
N GLN A 591 25.42 -43.89 -39.15
CA GLN A 591 25.38 -45.12 -38.37
C GLN A 591 24.51 -46.21 -39.05
N VAL A 592 23.34 -45.83 -39.57
CA VAL A 592 22.45 -46.77 -40.29
C VAL A 592 23.11 -47.26 -41.57
N ASP A 593 23.76 -46.37 -42.34
CA ASP A 593 24.46 -46.71 -43.56
C ASP A 593 25.61 -47.70 -43.30
N ALA A 594 26.40 -47.47 -42.25
CA ALA A 594 27.45 -48.38 -41.81
C ALA A 594 26.92 -49.78 -41.46
N ILE A 595 25.85 -49.84 -40.66
CA ILE A 595 25.26 -51.12 -40.23
C ILE A 595 24.63 -51.85 -41.43
N ALA A 596 23.88 -51.13 -42.27
CA ALA A 596 23.20 -51.68 -43.43
C ALA A 596 24.20 -52.24 -44.45
N THR A 597 25.23 -51.47 -44.82
CA THR A 597 26.27 -51.92 -45.75
C THR A 597 27.03 -53.12 -45.22
N MET A 598 27.42 -53.12 -43.94
CA MET A 598 28.09 -54.27 -43.32
C MET A 598 27.22 -55.54 -43.38
N GLN A 599 25.91 -55.43 -43.14
CA GLN A 599 25.00 -56.57 -43.22
C GLN A 599 24.75 -57.03 -44.66
N LEU A 600 24.66 -56.10 -45.62
CA LEU A 600 24.55 -56.42 -47.05
C LEU A 600 25.81 -57.13 -47.54
N VAL A 601 27.00 -56.62 -47.26
CA VAL A 601 28.29 -57.25 -47.58
C VAL A 601 28.34 -58.68 -47.05
N ARG A 602 27.90 -58.91 -45.80
CA ARG A 602 27.82 -60.26 -45.23
C ARG A 602 26.83 -61.16 -45.95
N ALA A 603 25.63 -60.64 -46.28
CA ALA A 603 24.59 -61.40 -46.94
C ALA A 603 24.98 -61.77 -48.38
N THR A 604 25.42 -60.81 -49.19
CA THR A 604 25.82 -61.04 -50.59
C THR A 604 27.05 -61.94 -50.67
N ASN A 605 28.00 -61.81 -49.73
CA ASN A 605 29.15 -62.72 -49.66
C ASN A 605 28.71 -64.16 -49.36
N ALA A 606 27.79 -64.34 -48.40
CA ALA A 606 27.26 -65.65 -48.04
C ALA A 606 26.44 -66.28 -49.18
N ASP A 607 25.73 -65.47 -49.97
CA ASP A 607 24.93 -65.89 -51.13
C ASP A 607 25.79 -66.12 -52.40
N GLY A 608 27.12 -65.96 -52.31
CA GLY A 608 28.05 -66.17 -53.42
C GLY A 608 28.10 -65.02 -54.44
N GLN A 609 27.47 -63.88 -54.15
CA GLN A 609 27.41 -62.70 -55.00
C GLN A 609 28.66 -61.82 -54.80
N TRP A 610 29.86 -62.37 -54.96
CA TRP A 610 31.10 -61.72 -54.54
C TRP A 610 31.41 -60.41 -55.28
N ALA A 611 31.05 -60.29 -56.57
CA ALA A 611 31.23 -59.06 -57.32
C ALA A 611 30.39 -57.90 -56.74
N GLU A 612 29.12 -58.15 -56.42
CA GLU A 612 28.23 -57.17 -55.77
C GLU A 612 28.74 -56.82 -54.36
N THR A 613 29.26 -57.81 -53.61
CA THR A 613 29.89 -57.56 -52.30
C THR A 613 31.07 -56.61 -52.39
N ILE A 614 31.96 -56.83 -53.36
CA ILE A 614 33.15 -56.01 -53.58
C ILE A 614 32.74 -54.57 -53.92
N GLU A 615 31.83 -54.42 -54.88
CA GLU A 615 31.31 -53.12 -55.31
C GLU A 615 30.67 -52.35 -54.14
N LEU A 616 29.81 -53.01 -53.35
CA LEU A 616 29.16 -52.41 -52.18
C LEU A 616 30.17 -51.95 -51.13
N ALA A 617 31.17 -52.78 -50.83
CA ALA A 617 32.17 -52.47 -49.81
C ALA A 617 33.14 -51.36 -50.26
N GLU A 618 33.63 -51.39 -51.50
CA GLU A 618 34.51 -50.36 -52.05
C GLU A 618 33.79 -49.01 -52.13
N THR A 619 32.55 -48.99 -52.67
CA THR A 619 31.74 -47.78 -52.77
C THR A 619 31.54 -47.10 -51.40
N TYR A 620 31.34 -47.90 -50.35
CA TYR A 620 31.17 -47.36 -49.00
C TYR A 620 32.49 -46.87 -48.39
N LEU A 621 33.59 -47.60 -48.58
CA LEU A 621 34.91 -47.23 -48.04
C LEU A 621 35.47 -45.96 -48.69
N GLU A 622 35.19 -45.73 -49.97
CA GLU A 622 35.54 -44.50 -50.70
C GLU A 622 34.86 -43.26 -50.11
N GLN A 623 33.68 -43.42 -49.50
CA GLN A 623 32.94 -42.32 -48.86
C GLN A 623 33.50 -41.93 -47.48
N ALA A 624 34.64 -42.50 -47.05
CA ALA A 624 35.32 -42.23 -45.79
C ALA A 624 34.40 -42.39 -44.56
N PRO A 625 34.00 -43.64 -44.24
CA PRO A 625 33.01 -43.88 -43.21
C PRO A 625 33.50 -43.43 -41.83
N PRO A 626 32.65 -42.78 -41.03
CA PRO A 626 33.10 -42.08 -39.82
C PRO A 626 33.43 -43.02 -38.63
N ASP A 627 32.98 -44.28 -38.67
CA ASP A 627 33.16 -45.23 -37.56
C ASP A 627 34.13 -46.36 -37.96
N GLN A 628 35.32 -46.33 -37.35
CA GLN A 628 36.40 -47.27 -37.60
C GLN A 628 35.98 -48.73 -37.38
N LYS A 629 35.09 -49.01 -36.43
CA LYS A 629 34.66 -50.38 -36.13
C LYS A 629 33.92 -51.02 -37.30
N TYR A 630 33.03 -50.27 -37.97
CA TYR A 630 32.31 -50.79 -39.12
C TYR A 630 33.20 -50.83 -40.36
N ARG A 631 34.11 -49.86 -40.49
CA ARG A 631 35.14 -49.86 -41.53
C ARG A 631 35.96 -51.15 -41.51
N ASP A 632 36.51 -51.53 -40.36
CA ASP A 632 37.32 -52.75 -40.22
C ASP A 632 36.52 -54.01 -40.60
N GLN A 633 35.23 -54.07 -40.24
CA GLN A 633 34.37 -55.21 -40.56
C GLN A 633 34.00 -55.29 -42.04
N ILE A 634 33.81 -54.15 -42.69
CA ILE A 634 33.53 -54.08 -44.13
C ILE A 634 34.80 -54.40 -44.93
N GLU A 635 35.97 -53.89 -44.51
CA GLU A 635 37.27 -54.22 -45.10
C GLU A 635 37.58 -55.74 -44.99
N ALA A 636 37.25 -56.36 -43.86
CA ALA A 636 37.37 -57.80 -43.70
C ALA A 636 36.45 -58.57 -44.66
N GLY A 637 35.18 -58.16 -44.79
CA GLY A 637 34.23 -58.77 -45.74
C GLY A 637 34.64 -58.57 -47.20
N LEU A 638 35.21 -57.41 -47.53
CA LEU A 638 35.78 -57.11 -48.85
C LEU A 638 36.97 -58.03 -49.17
N ALA A 639 37.90 -58.19 -48.23
CA ALA A 639 39.05 -59.07 -48.39
C ALA A 639 38.63 -60.53 -48.61
N GLU A 640 37.65 -60.99 -47.83
CA GLU A 640 37.06 -62.32 -47.96
C GLU A 640 36.37 -62.51 -49.32
N ALA A 641 35.55 -61.55 -49.76
CA ALA A 641 34.85 -61.62 -51.05
C ALA A 641 35.83 -61.62 -52.23
N ARG A 642 36.90 -60.82 -52.19
CA ARG A 642 37.97 -60.83 -53.21
C ARG A 642 38.67 -62.18 -53.28
N GLN A 643 38.97 -62.78 -52.12
CA GLN A 643 39.58 -64.11 -52.05
C GLN A 643 38.64 -65.18 -52.61
N ASN A 644 37.35 -65.14 -52.25
CA ASN A 644 36.35 -66.07 -52.75
C ASN A 644 36.16 -65.96 -54.27
N LEU A 645 36.08 -64.73 -54.81
CA LEU A 645 35.96 -64.49 -56.25
C LEU A 645 37.18 -65.00 -57.03
N ALA A 646 38.40 -64.81 -56.49
CA ALA A 646 39.62 -65.32 -57.12
C ALA A 646 39.71 -66.86 -57.13
N ASN A 647 39.08 -67.51 -56.15
CA ASN A 647 39.03 -68.96 -56.03
C ASN A 647 37.82 -69.58 -56.76
N ALA A 648 36.90 -68.77 -57.26
CA ALA A 648 35.73 -69.24 -57.97
C ALA A 648 36.17 -69.90 -59.29
N PRO A 649 35.71 -71.13 -59.59
CA PRO A 649 36.05 -71.77 -60.85
C PRO A 649 35.54 -70.92 -62.00
N THR A 650 36.43 -70.52 -62.91
CA THR A 650 36.06 -69.82 -64.15
C THR A 650 35.17 -70.74 -64.98
N SER A 651 33.86 -70.58 -64.86
CA SER A 651 32.90 -71.19 -65.77
C SER A 651 33.12 -70.62 -67.17
N ASN A 652 33.58 -71.50 -68.07
CA ASN A 652 33.63 -71.29 -69.53
C ASN A 652 32.23 -71.16 -70.12
#